data_AF-A0A1V8UK52-F1
#
_entry.id   AF-A0A1V8UK52-F1
#
_cell.length_a   1.000
_cell.length_b   1.000
_cell.length_c   1.000
_cell.angle_alpha   90.00
_cell.angle_beta   90.00
_cell.angle_gamma   90.00
#
_symmetry.space_group_name_H-M   'P 1'
#
loop_
_entity.id
_entity.type
_entity.pdbx_description
1 polymer ?
#
loop_
_entity_poly.entity_id
_entity_poly.type
_entity_poly.pdbx_seq_one_letter_code
_entity_poly.pdbx_strand_id
1 'polypeptide(L)'
;METVDEDDDIRLVRASATLLSDLESSLPKVLSKKSTTGSSHGAVHSRVRSKDLACIISLIEPFQGEPQLLDARLKYIVPPIVEACLEYLRRPTTKASAESLDTLTALSSILYHLCKVRGAKVIVGFFNNEPRYLGTILSSLESVAQTVKEDGADWRTAYVLLLWLSHMLLAPFNLSSFSAGVSDSIGVEGPILPSALPATAVRVVRLGLQYLSASTKAQDAAASMLARLVARPDMQKLGLADSLVSYAIGLVSPDTVPQGPVYDQLGPLRFLAALSGSSDLSHLAPSIYRACEVLCRDESTNPLSTNAIGKSLVVKIFRNTAILSLRAPENASELRSFAESTSILEDVIDHLLTSLGDRDTPVRYAAAKAMSLIISSLPPDMGYDIIQAVIESFREGMSRNGPLTDNQTVNVLKWHGLTLALSHALFKRSASTEQLPEILEVLVAALSFEQRAATGSSIGTNVRDAANFGVWSLSRRYTTNELLAVDSSNMSFVQGTVKASNVIQAMAAQLILAACSDPAGNVRRGSSAALQELIGRHPNQVIEGISLVQIVDYQAVGLRRRGLIDVAAAAARLDHSYWTALVNNMVGWRGLDSADVVSREAAADSLAGLAAMSIDSYMHVARILEEHLKNTSTTQSEALHGIVLSMAHMLELKLTKMNSGSLAISHVHRRFWDAVTDHKLTTADFNPRILKSELHPALTQLAAAVCQCEIACARKAHVDELHVPEQLTIYVDRLLSRQEAAILLVIPLLVRPLIELLRRTKAPLGSLGARTLSKQVAVDGAKGTLGGAGRAIALGALTSRYGVGFDGEAAALAISTLATLIIAKAVDWRVIAARALEIALQDLGDGLASAPEDVVPELVNAIHTGLNDYTVDERGDIGSLVRLQALDCASHFLQLWRGMPTKQAQDGSGPPQRRWISESQLLLADILRLSLEKLDRVRSKAALCRRDQFTEMSIPDFAELPHGIVYIALALEPLCQPSSPPWAIRSLVEGTISVAGGGAETLLQLSRQELVGLLSQADPEHLHTFLTTYLAILRDLISTPSQDTTLATTSPHLILPALNLLAYLLSTSLPSLLLTHASPFPWRLLLSTIQHLHHKSSDIPRLLVCTEIYMHLAIIPAIRGEVLKKLLSMLKTNPFPRVRVAVAEVLWVIGRGEEGMRGMGEVDWTGRGSEGRRRRDEVLGELGGWVDEQGKG
;
A
#
# COMPACT_ATOMS: atom_id res chain seq x y z
N MET A 1 1.55 -2.80 -6.48
CA MET A 1 1.85 -3.35 -5.13
C MET A 1 3.02 -2.61 -4.47
N GLU A 2 3.67 -1.64 -5.13
CA GLU A 2 4.90 -0.97 -4.67
C GLU A 2 4.70 0.42 -4.03
N THR A 3 3.46 0.84 -3.73
CA THR A 3 3.18 2.12 -3.04
C THR A 3 3.06 1.99 -1.53
N VAL A 4 3.11 0.77 -0.98
CA VAL A 4 2.82 0.53 0.45
C VAL A 4 4.10 0.63 1.29
N ASP A 5 5.22 0.04 0.82
CA ASP A 5 6.43 -0.08 1.63
C ASP A 5 7.22 1.25 1.79
N GLU A 6 7.24 2.15 0.79
CA GLU A 6 7.92 3.46 0.93
C GLU A 6 7.19 4.41 1.92
N ASP A 7 5.90 4.16 2.17
CA ASP A 7 5.03 4.98 3.01
C ASP A 7 5.12 4.59 4.50
N ASP A 8 5.46 3.33 4.81
CA ASP A 8 5.38 2.79 6.17
C ASP A 8 6.48 3.33 7.10
N ASP A 9 7.71 3.56 6.61
CA ASP A 9 8.77 4.20 7.40
C ASP A 9 8.42 5.64 7.79
N ILE A 10 7.85 6.40 6.84
CA ILE A 10 7.46 7.79 7.06
C ILE A 10 6.29 7.85 8.06
N ARG A 11 5.34 6.92 7.94
CA ARG A 11 4.25 6.75 8.91
C ARG A 11 4.79 6.40 10.29
N LEU A 12 5.78 5.51 10.40
CA LEU A 12 6.43 5.15 11.66
C LEU A 12 7.12 6.35 12.30
N VAL A 13 7.93 7.11 11.56
CA VAL A 13 8.60 8.31 12.09
C VAL A 13 7.57 9.30 12.65
N ARG A 14 6.46 9.54 11.93
CA ARG A 14 5.37 10.41 12.40
C ARG A 14 4.66 9.86 13.63
N ALA A 15 4.48 8.54 13.74
CA ALA A 15 3.82 7.88 14.87
C ALA A 15 4.74 7.64 16.08
N SER A 16 6.06 7.70 15.90
CA SER A 16 7.07 7.27 16.87
C SER A 16 6.94 7.95 18.24
N ALA A 17 6.70 9.26 18.26
CA ALA A 17 6.54 10.02 19.50
C ALA A 17 5.34 9.53 20.33
N THR A 18 4.21 9.26 19.67
CA THR A 18 3.00 8.73 20.31
C THR A 18 3.23 7.32 20.83
N LEU A 19 3.81 6.44 20.00
CA LEU A 19 4.12 5.05 20.39
C LEU A 19 5.05 4.98 21.61
N LEU A 20 6.11 5.81 21.66
CA LEU A 20 7.02 5.88 22.80
C LEU A 20 6.33 6.39 24.07
N SER A 21 5.48 7.42 23.94
CA SER A 21 4.71 7.97 25.06
C SER A 21 3.72 6.94 25.63
N ASP A 22 3.03 6.20 24.75
CA ASP A 22 2.09 5.16 25.13
C ASP A 22 2.80 3.98 25.79
N LEU A 23 3.98 3.61 25.30
CA LEU A 23 4.81 2.54 25.89
C LEU A 23 5.24 2.92 27.31
N GLU A 24 5.74 4.13 27.51
CA GLU A 24 6.18 4.59 28.84
C GLU A 24 5.03 4.75 29.84
N SER A 25 3.85 5.18 29.38
CA SER A 25 2.68 5.32 30.26
C SER A 25 2.02 3.97 30.59
N SER A 26 2.17 2.97 29.72
CA SER A 26 1.55 1.66 29.87
C SER A 26 2.44 0.65 30.58
N LEU A 27 3.76 0.72 30.40
CA LEU A 27 4.72 -0.24 30.97
C LEU A 27 4.62 -0.34 32.51
N PRO A 28 4.61 0.75 33.31
CA PRO A 28 4.52 0.65 34.77
C PRO A 28 3.28 -0.10 35.26
N LYS A 29 2.17 -0.02 34.52
CA LYS A 29 0.89 -0.70 34.83
C LYS A 29 0.98 -2.22 34.67
N VAL A 30 1.92 -2.70 33.85
CA VAL A 30 2.20 -4.13 33.65
C VAL A 30 3.22 -4.64 34.67
N LEU A 31 4.14 -3.78 35.13
CA LEU A 31 5.18 -4.15 36.09
C LEU A 31 4.66 -4.31 37.52
N SER A 32 3.85 -3.37 38.02
CA SER A 32 3.50 -3.31 39.45
C SER A 32 2.08 -2.80 39.72
N LYS A 33 1.52 -3.21 40.87
CA LYS A 33 0.24 -2.69 41.36
C LYS A 33 0.39 -1.21 41.73
N LYS A 34 -0.69 -0.43 41.61
CA LYS A 34 -0.73 0.95 42.13
C LYS A 34 -0.48 0.95 43.64
N SER A 35 0.43 1.81 44.11
CA SER A 35 0.73 1.96 45.55
C SER A 35 -0.48 2.50 46.31
N THR A 36 -0.82 1.85 47.42
CA THR A 36 -1.91 2.28 48.33
C THR A 36 -1.41 3.23 49.43
N THR A 37 -0.10 3.44 49.57
CA THR A 37 0.52 4.18 50.69
C THR A 37 1.29 5.43 50.25
N GLY A 38 1.18 5.85 48.98
CA GLY A 38 1.87 7.04 48.47
C GLY A 38 3.36 6.86 48.17
N SER A 39 3.89 5.63 48.21
CA SER A 39 5.23 5.32 47.67
C SER A 39 5.22 5.33 46.14
N SER A 40 6.36 5.66 45.51
CA SER A 40 6.50 5.72 44.05
C SER A 40 6.36 4.37 43.34
N HIS A 41 6.50 3.25 44.05
CA HIS A 41 6.39 1.88 43.50
C HIS A 41 5.52 1.01 44.41
N GLY A 42 4.51 0.35 43.83
CA GLY A 42 3.74 -0.70 44.50
C GLY A 42 4.34 -2.09 44.24
N ALA A 43 3.80 -3.13 44.87
CA ALA A 43 4.32 -4.49 44.73
C ALA A 43 4.23 -5.00 43.29
N VAL A 44 5.30 -5.67 42.81
CA VAL A 44 5.34 -6.29 41.48
C VAL A 44 4.20 -7.29 41.30
N HIS A 45 3.62 -7.32 40.10
CA HIS A 45 2.54 -8.26 39.80
C HIS A 45 3.03 -9.70 39.95
N SER A 46 2.18 -10.61 40.42
CA SER A 46 2.46 -12.05 40.42
C SER A 46 2.07 -12.73 39.11
N ARG A 47 1.11 -12.16 38.38
CA ARG A 47 0.66 -12.59 37.05
C ARG A 47 0.29 -11.38 36.19
N VAL A 48 0.48 -11.50 34.88
CA VAL A 48 0.18 -10.47 33.89
C VAL A 48 -0.89 -10.99 32.92
N ARG A 49 -1.88 -10.16 32.58
CA ARG A 49 -2.94 -10.52 31.62
C ARG A 49 -2.36 -10.54 30.20
N SER A 50 -2.69 -11.56 29.42
CA SER A 50 -2.18 -11.72 28.05
C SER A 50 -2.52 -10.52 27.14
N LYS A 51 -3.67 -9.87 27.34
CA LYS A 51 -4.08 -8.67 26.60
C LYS A 51 -3.18 -7.46 26.89
N ASP A 52 -2.78 -7.27 28.14
CA ASP A 52 -1.90 -6.15 28.52
C ASP A 52 -0.49 -6.36 27.97
N LEU A 53 0.01 -7.60 28.00
CA LEU A 53 1.28 -7.98 27.37
C LEU A 53 1.25 -7.75 25.85
N ALA A 54 0.19 -8.19 25.17
CA ALA A 54 0.03 -7.98 23.73
C ALA A 54 0.01 -6.49 23.36
N CYS A 55 -0.62 -5.65 24.19
CA CYS A 55 -0.60 -4.20 24.02
C CYS A 55 0.83 -3.64 24.09
N ILE A 56 1.61 -4.00 25.13
CA ILE A 56 3.02 -3.55 25.23
C ILE A 56 3.85 -4.01 24.02
N ILE A 57 3.69 -5.26 23.57
CA ILE A 57 4.42 -5.78 22.41
C ILE A 57 4.07 -4.99 21.15
N SER A 58 2.77 -4.69 20.92
CA SER A 58 2.32 -3.90 19.77
C SER A 58 2.89 -2.47 19.72
N LEU A 59 3.34 -1.93 20.86
CA LEU A 59 4.01 -0.64 20.94
C LEU A 59 5.52 -0.72 20.67
N ILE A 60 6.12 -1.92 20.73
CA ILE A 60 7.56 -2.14 20.51
C ILE A 60 7.83 -2.60 19.07
N GLU A 61 6.99 -3.50 18.53
CA GLU A 61 7.22 -4.11 17.21
C GLU A 61 7.35 -3.13 16.03
N PRO A 62 6.58 -2.02 15.96
CA PRO A 62 6.69 -1.08 14.84
C PRO A 62 8.11 -0.51 14.66
N PHE A 63 8.90 -0.40 15.73
CA PHE A 63 10.27 0.09 15.68
C PHE A 63 11.27 -0.86 15.00
N GLN A 64 10.86 -2.05 14.54
CA GLN A 64 11.74 -2.95 13.80
C GLN A 64 12.28 -2.34 12.49
N GLY A 65 11.50 -1.44 11.85
CA GLY A 65 11.93 -0.71 10.65
C GLY A 65 13.06 0.29 10.93
N GLU A 66 12.95 1.06 12.02
CA GLU A 66 13.92 2.08 12.45
C GLU A 66 14.28 1.93 13.95
N PRO A 67 15.10 0.94 14.34
CA PRO A 67 15.36 0.61 15.74
C PRO A 67 16.04 1.72 16.54
N GLN A 68 16.74 2.63 15.88
CA GLN A 68 17.48 3.74 16.50
C GLN A 68 16.54 4.72 17.20
N LEU A 69 15.26 4.79 16.80
CA LEU A 69 14.25 5.63 17.44
C LEU A 69 14.01 5.25 18.91
N LEU A 70 14.34 4.01 19.32
CA LEU A 70 14.24 3.56 20.71
C LEU A 70 15.43 4.01 21.59
N ASP A 71 16.60 4.31 21.01
CA ASP A 71 17.87 4.38 21.75
C ASP A 71 17.88 5.41 22.88
N ALA A 72 17.28 6.58 22.65
CA ALA A 72 17.20 7.63 23.65
C ALA A 72 16.35 7.23 24.87
N ARG A 73 15.43 6.26 24.72
CA ARG A 73 14.44 5.86 25.74
C ARG A 73 14.75 4.52 26.42
N LEU A 74 15.64 3.69 25.86
CA LEU A 74 15.98 2.37 26.45
C LEU A 74 16.43 2.45 27.92
N LYS A 75 17.17 3.49 28.30
CA LYS A 75 17.61 3.73 29.69
C LYS A 75 16.47 3.92 30.69
N TYR A 76 15.26 4.26 30.23
CA TYR A 76 14.07 4.42 31.07
C TYR A 76 13.13 3.23 30.98
N ILE A 77 13.21 2.44 29.90
CA ILE A 77 12.33 1.30 29.62
C ILE A 77 12.89 0.00 30.20
N VAL A 78 14.17 -0.30 29.97
CA VAL A 78 14.75 -1.62 30.29
C VAL A 78 15.00 -1.81 31.80
N PRO A 79 15.61 -0.86 32.54
CA PRO A 79 15.93 -1.08 33.95
C PRO A 79 14.72 -1.42 34.84
N PRO A 80 13.55 -0.76 34.73
CA PRO A 80 12.37 -1.13 35.51
C PRO A 80 11.88 -2.56 35.26
N ILE A 81 12.03 -3.07 34.03
CA ILE A 81 11.67 -4.45 33.69
C ILE A 81 12.64 -5.42 34.38
N VAL A 82 13.94 -5.12 34.33
CA VAL A 82 15.00 -5.92 34.96
C VAL A 82 14.82 -5.96 36.48
N GLU A 83 14.51 -4.83 37.11
CA GLU A 83 14.23 -4.74 38.55
C GLU A 83 13.00 -5.58 38.94
N ALA A 84 11.91 -5.49 38.18
CA ALA A 84 10.70 -6.27 38.41
C ALA A 84 10.94 -7.79 38.27
N CYS A 85 11.77 -8.21 37.30
CA CYS A 85 12.21 -9.60 37.18
C CYS A 85 12.95 -10.07 38.43
N LEU A 86 13.91 -9.28 38.94
CA LEU A 86 14.68 -9.65 40.14
C LEU A 86 13.82 -9.68 41.40
N GLU A 87 12.86 -8.76 41.54
CA GLU A 87 11.91 -8.77 42.66
C GLU A 87 11.02 -10.01 42.63
N TYR A 88 10.49 -10.37 41.46
CA TYR A 88 9.68 -11.58 41.29
C TYR A 88 10.47 -12.86 41.61
N LEU A 89 11.72 -12.95 41.14
CA LEU A 89 12.60 -14.10 41.40
C LEU A 89 12.91 -14.32 42.89
N ARG A 90 12.77 -13.29 43.74
CA ARG A 90 12.90 -13.44 45.20
C ARG A 90 11.66 -14.02 45.87
N ARG A 91 10.47 -13.97 45.24
CA ARG A 91 9.18 -14.39 45.82
C ARG A 91 8.24 -15.02 44.76
N PRO A 92 8.54 -16.22 44.23
CA PRO A 92 7.65 -16.90 43.30
C PRO A 92 6.34 -17.33 43.97
N THR A 93 5.19 -17.13 43.32
CA THR A 93 3.86 -17.52 43.82
C THR A 93 3.23 -18.65 42.99
N THR A 94 2.63 -19.65 43.65
CA THR A 94 2.38 -21.01 43.13
C THR A 94 0.92 -21.37 42.80
N LYS A 95 0.08 -20.46 42.28
CA LYS A 95 -1.30 -20.83 41.85
C LYS A 95 -1.55 -20.54 40.37
N ALA A 96 -1.90 -21.57 39.61
CA ALA A 96 -2.20 -21.54 38.18
C ALA A 96 -3.61 -20.99 37.89
N SER A 97 -3.75 -20.24 36.78
CA SER A 97 -4.99 -19.74 36.19
C SER A 97 -4.82 -19.70 34.68
N ALA A 98 -5.85 -20.07 33.92
CA ALA A 98 -5.79 -20.23 32.46
C ALA A 98 -5.67 -18.91 31.66
N GLU A 99 -6.02 -17.75 32.23
CA GLU A 99 -6.10 -16.47 31.51
C GLU A 99 -4.91 -15.51 31.74
N SER A 100 -3.92 -15.90 32.54
CA SER A 100 -2.81 -15.03 32.94
C SER A 100 -1.48 -15.75 32.95
N LEU A 101 -0.45 -15.09 32.45
CA LEU A 101 0.94 -15.57 32.45
C LEU A 101 1.59 -15.24 33.79
N ASP A 102 2.56 -16.06 34.22
CA ASP A 102 3.42 -15.65 35.31
C ASP A 102 4.25 -14.43 34.88
N THR A 103 4.60 -13.59 35.86
CA THR A 103 5.26 -12.32 35.58
C THR A 103 6.61 -12.50 34.89
N LEU A 104 7.40 -13.49 35.28
CA LEU A 104 8.71 -13.72 34.67
C LEU A 104 8.58 -14.04 33.18
N THR A 105 7.61 -14.87 32.79
CA THR A 105 7.31 -15.14 31.38
C THR A 105 6.87 -13.90 30.62
N ALA A 106 5.96 -13.10 31.18
CA ALA A 106 5.49 -11.88 30.54
C ALA A 106 6.61 -10.85 30.33
N LEU A 107 7.43 -10.59 31.36
CA LEU A 107 8.55 -9.65 31.29
C LEU A 107 9.66 -10.16 30.38
N SER A 108 9.95 -11.47 30.39
CA SER A 108 10.89 -12.08 29.46
C SER A 108 10.44 -11.95 28.01
N SER A 109 9.13 -12.02 27.75
CA SER A 109 8.58 -11.75 26.43
C SER A 109 8.83 -10.29 26.01
N ILE A 110 8.64 -9.31 26.88
CA ILE A 110 8.95 -7.89 26.58
C ILE A 110 10.45 -7.72 26.28
N LEU A 111 11.33 -8.26 27.13
CA LEU A 111 12.78 -8.21 26.94
C LEU A 111 13.22 -8.89 25.64
N TYR A 112 12.59 -10.01 25.27
CA TYR A 112 12.84 -10.65 23.98
C TYR A 112 12.48 -9.74 22.80
N HIS A 113 11.32 -9.06 22.82
CA HIS A 113 10.94 -8.17 21.72
C HIS A 113 11.89 -6.96 21.62
N LEU A 114 12.36 -6.42 22.75
CA LEU A 114 13.41 -5.40 22.76
C LEU A 114 14.73 -5.94 22.17
N CYS A 115 15.12 -7.18 22.52
CA CYS A 115 16.28 -7.85 21.93
C CYS A 115 16.11 -8.12 20.43
N LYS A 116 14.89 -8.44 19.97
CA LYS A 116 14.54 -8.67 18.56
C LYS A 116 14.64 -7.37 17.75
N VAL A 117 14.09 -6.28 18.25
CA VAL A 117 14.07 -4.98 17.58
C VAL A 117 15.44 -4.32 17.59
N ARG A 118 16.07 -4.18 18.77
CA ARG A 118 17.31 -3.40 18.91
C ARG A 118 18.59 -4.22 18.86
N GLY A 119 18.52 -5.50 19.25
CA GLY A 119 19.65 -6.41 19.37
C GLY A 119 20.05 -6.70 20.82
N ALA A 120 20.24 -7.99 21.13
CA ALA A 120 20.55 -8.48 22.47
C ALA A 120 21.81 -7.86 23.10
N LYS A 121 22.83 -7.50 22.31
CA LYS A 121 24.06 -6.90 22.83
C LYS A 121 23.83 -5.57 23.55
N VAL A 122 22.88 -4.76 23.07
CA VAL A 122 22.53 -3.48 23.67
C VAL A 122 21.66 -3.70 24.90
N ILE A 123 20.61 -4.53 24.78
CA ILE A 123 19.64 -4.77 25.84
C ILE A 123 20.28 -5.45 27.07
N VAL A 124 21.16 -6.45 26.86
CA VAL A 124 21.85 -7.15 27.95
C VAL A 124 22.77 -6.22 28.75
N GLY A 125 23.23 -5.11 28.16
CA GLY A 125 24.00 -4.10 28.88
C GLY A 125 23.24 -3.43 30.04
N PHE A 126 21.91 -3.56 30.08
CA PHE A 126 21.06 -3.08 31.18
C PHE A 126 20.75 -4.15 32.23
N PHE A 127 21.19 -5.41 32.03
CA PHE A 127 20.92 -6.48 32.97
C PHE A 127 21.82 -6.34 34.21
N ASN A 128 21.30 -6.71 35.38
CA ASN A 128 22.09 -6.67 36.61
C ASN A 128 23.18 -7.75 36.59
N ASN A 129 24.42 -7.39 36.94
CA ASN A 129 25.58 -8.28 36.90
C ASN A 129 26.14 -8.65 38.28
N GLU A 130 25.42 -8.37 39.36
CA GLU A 130 25.90 -8.61 40.72
C GLU A 130 25.95 -10.12 41.03
N PRO A 131 27.09 -10.66 41.54
CA PRO A 131 27.28 -12.09 41.75
C PRO A 131 26.22 -12.77 42.64
N ARG A 132 25.60 -12.01 43.56
CA ARG A 132 24.55 -12.51 44.47
C ARG A 132 23.33 -13.09 43.75
N TYR A 133 23.05 -12.68 42.52
CA TYR A 133 21.91 -13.21 41.75
C TYR A 133 22.23 -14.46 40.92
N LEU A 134 23.50 -14.89 40.88
CA LEU A 134 23.93 -15.99 40.02
C LEU A 134 23.17 -17.27 40.35
N GLY A 135 23.07 -17.60 41.64
CA GLY A 135 22.35 -18.78 42.12
C GLY A 135 20.85 -18.70 41.80
N THR A 136 20.23 -17.53 42.00
CA THR A 136 18.80 -17.32 41.74
C THR A 136 18.44 -17.48 40.26
N ILE A 137 19.22 -16.87 39.37
CA ILE A 137 19.01 -16.94 37.91
C ILE A 137 19.25 -18.38 37.43
N LEU A 138 20.31 -19.03 37.91
CA LEU A 138 20.62 -20.42 37.57
C LEU A 138 19.50 -21.37 38.00
N SER A 139 19.05 -21.30 39.24
CA SER A 139 17.95 -22.14 39.75
C SER A 139 16.62 -21.86 39.06
N SER A 140 16.35 -20.60 38.68
CA SER A 140 15.18 -20.27 37.88
C SER A 140 15.25 -20.90 36.49
N LEU A 141 16.42 -20.87 35.84
CA LEU A 141 16.61 -21.49 34.53
C LEU A 141 16.48 -23.02 34.60
N GLU A 142 16.95 -23.66 35.67
CA GLU A 142 16.74 -25.09 35.92
C GLU A 142 15.25 -25.44 36.05
N SER A 143 14.49 -24.62 36.78
CA SER A 143 13.04 -24.78 36.89
C SER A 143 12.34 -24.66 35.53
N VAL A 144 12.72 -23.65 34.71
CA VAL A 144 12.19 -23.52 33.34
C VAL A 144 12.56 -24.74 32.49
N ALA A 145 13.81 -25.20 32.57
CA ALA A 145 14.30 -26.33 31.80
C ALA A 145 13.60 -27.66 32.12
N GLN A 146 13.11 -27.84 33.35
CA GLN A 146 12.28 -28.99 33.75
C GLN A 146 10.88 -28.90 33.14
N THR A 147 10.26 -27.72 33.13
CA THR A 147 8.91 -27.51 32.54
C THR A 147 8.88 -27.64 31.00
N VAL A 148 10.02 -27.49 30.31
CA VAL A 148 10.12 -27.69 28.86
C VAL A 148 9.81 -29.13 28.44
N LYS A 149 10.05 -30.12 29.31
CA LYS A 149 9.83 -31.55 29.01
C LYS A 149 8.34 -31.95 29.02
N GLU A 150 7.44 -31.09 29.48
CA GLU A 150 6.01 -31.38 29.67
C GLU A 150 5.09 -30.62 28.67
N ASP A 151 5.62 -30.14 27.54
CA ASP A 151 4.93 -29.38 26.48
C ASP A 151 4.16 -28.14 27.01
N GLY A 152 4.89 -27.04 27.27
CA GLY A 152 4.25 -25.77 27.64
C GLY A 152 5.14 -24.59 28.07
N ALA A 153 6.47 -24.73 28.14
CA ALA A 153 7.33 -23.66 28.62
C ALA A 153 7.66 -22.61 27.54
N ASP A 154 7.53 -21.32 27.88
CA ASP A 154 7.87 -20.22 26.98
C ASP A 154 9.40 -20.09 26.83
N TRP A 155 9.92 -20.47 25.66
CA TRP A 155 11.37 -20.42 25.35
C TRP A 155 11.97 -19.01 25.47
N ARG A 156 11.15 -17.95 25.41
CA ARG A 156 11.56 -16.55 25.62
C ARG A 156 12.14 -16.35 27.02
N THR A 157 11.59 -17.00 28.04
CA THR A 157 12.11 -16.96 29.41
C THR A 157 13.49 -17.62 29.48
N ALA A 158 13.65 -18.81 28.90
CA ALA A 158 14.94 -19.49 28.83
C ALA A 158 15.98 -18.64 28.10
N TYR A 159 15.61 -18.05 26.95
CA TYR A 159 16.48 -17.16 26.18
C TYR A 159 17.00 -15.98 27.01
N VAL A 160 16.12 -15.27 27.70
CA VAL A 160 16.48 -14.11 28.53
C VAL A 160 17.38 -14.53 29.71
N LEU A 161 17.03 -15.61 30.41
CA LEU A 161 17.82 -16.11 31.54
C LEU A 161 19.21 -16.62 31.10
N LEU A 162 19.31 -17.29 29.94
CA LEU A 162 20.59 -17.71 29.36
C LEU A 162 21.47 -16.51 28.99
N LEU A 163 20.90 -15.44 28.41
CA LEU A 163 21.62 -14.20 28.13
C LEU A 163 22.10 -13.52 29.43
N TRP A 164 21.26 -13.54 30.46
CA TRP A 164 21.58 -12.96 31.76
C TRP A 164 22.71 -13.72 32.44
N LEU A 165 22.62 -15.05 32.50
CA LEU A 165 23.66 -15.93 33.01
C LEU A 165 24.97 -15.76 32.23
N SER A 166 24.89 -15.71 30.90
CA SER A 166 26.02 -15.38 30.02
C SER A 166 26.67 -14.05 30.39
N HIS A 167 25.89 -13.01 30.73
CA HIS A 167 26.42 -11.71 31.16
C HIS A 167 27.13 -11.80 32.51
N MET A 168 26.56 -12.51 33.49
CA MET A 168 27.15 -12.68 34.82
C MET A 168 28.46 -13.46 34.80
N LEU A 169 28.64 -14.40 33.86
CA LEU A 169 29.87 -15.19 33.72
C LEU A 169 31.10 -14.36 33.31
N LEU A 170 30.93 -13.10 32.89
CA LEU A 170 32.04 -12.16 32.65
C LEU A 170 32.69 -11.65 33.94
N ALA A 171 32.02 -11.80 35.09
CA ALA A 171 32.53 -11.27 36.34
C ALA A 171 33.75 -12.05 36.86
N PRO A 172 34.79 -11.36 37.39
CA PRO A 172 36.10 -11.93 37.69
C PRO A 172 36.18 -12.59 39.09
N PHE A 173 35.21 -13.44 39.45
CA PHE A 173 35.23 -14.24 40.69
C PHE A 173 35.36 -15.72 40.36
N ASN A 174 35.97 -16.56 41.23
CA ASN A 174 36.06 -18.00 40.97
C ASN A 174 34.72 -18.70 41.23
N LEU A 175 34.24 -19.54 40.30
CA LEU A 175 32.95 -20.23 40.43
C LEU A 175 32.89 -21.20 41.62
N SER A 176 34.04 -21.64 42.14
CA SER A 176 34.11 -22.45 43.36
C SER A 176 33.51 -21.77 44.60
N SER A 177 33.46 -20.44 44.64
CA SER A 177 32.93 -19.67 45.78
C SER A 177 31.40 -19.72 45.94
N PHE A 178 30.67 -20.22 44.94
CA PHE A 178 29.20 -20.26 44.92
C PHE A 178 28.64 -21.69 45.01
N SER A 179 29.43 -22.68 45.48
CA SER A 179 29.07 -24.11 45.47
C SER A 179 28.05 -24.54 46.54
N ALA A 180 26.96 -23.79 46.71
CA ALA A 180 25.83 -24.19 47.55
C ALA A 180 24.74 -24.84 46.68
N GLY A 181 24.59 -26.16 46.77
CA GLY A 181 23.48 -26.90 46.17
C GLY A 181 23.91 -28.15 45.41
N VAL A 182 23.48 -29.31 45.89
CA VAL A 182 23.49 -30.58 45.16
C VAL A 182 22.33 -30.55 44.15
N SER A 183 22.59 -30.90 42.90
CA SER A 183 21.55 -31.02 41.87
C SER A 183 21.42 -32.50 41.48
N ASP A 184 20.21 -33.03 41.65
CA ASP A 184 19.79 -34.30 41.08
C ASP A 184 19.94 -34.31 39.56
N SER A 185 20.27 -35.48 39.02
CA SER A 185 20.69 -35.71 37.64
C SER A 185 19.68 -35.23 36.59
N ILE A 186 19.97 -34.09 35.94
CA ILE A 186 19.45 -33.78 34.60
C ILE A 186 20.12 -34.80 33.65
N GLY A 187 19.38 -35.84 33.26
CA GLY A 187 19.85 -36.90 32.36
C GLY A 187 20.01 -36.42 30.92
N VAL A 188 21.08 -35.66 30.65
CA VAL A 188 21.50 -35.26 29.31
C VAL A 188 22.74 -36.10 28.96
N GLU A 189 22.67 -36.85 27.85
CA GLU A 189 23.87 -37.45 27.25
C GLU A 189 24.85 -36.33 26.90
N GLY A 190 26.07 -36.41 27.42
CA GLY A 190 27.03 -35.31 27.32
C GLY A 190 28.48 -35.78 27.41
N PRO A 191 29.44 -34.86 27.23
CA PRO A 191 30.86 -35.17 27.30
C PRO A 191 31.29 -35.69 28.67
N ILE A 192 32.41 -36.41 28.68
CA ILE A 192 33.14 -36.69 29.91
C ILE A 192 33.70 -35.36 30.43
N LEU A 193 33.15 -34.88 31.54
CA LEU A 193 33.57 -33.63 32.17
C LEU A 193 34.75 -33.85 33.13
N PRO A 194 35.69 -32.90 33.22
CA PRO A 194 36.76 -32.94 34.22
C PRO A 194 36.22 -33.08 35.65
N SER A 195 36.82 -33.98 36.45
CA SER A 195 36.33 -34.33 37.79
C SER A 195 36.46 -33.20 38.83
N ALA A 196 37.32 -32.22 38.57
CA ALA A 196 37.62 -31.10 39.48
C ALA A 196 36.74 -29.84 39.26
N LEU A 197 35.69 -29.93 38.44
CA LEU A 197 34.82 -28.78 38.15
C LEU A 197 33.94 -28.37 39.34
N PRO A 198 33.77 -27.07 39.62
CA PRO A 198 32.78 -26.59 40.58
C PRO A 198 31.35 -27.02 40.21
N ALA A 199 30.53 -27.32 41.22
CA ALA A 199 29.13 -27.71 41.03
C ALA A 199 28.34 -26.70 40.17
N THR A 200 28.57 -25.39 40.37
CA THR A 200 27.97 -24.32 39.57
C THR A 200 28.33 -24.44 38.09
N ALA A 201 29.59 -24.75 37.76
CA ALA A 201 30.03 -24.92 36.37
C ALA A 201 29.35 -26.13 35.72
N VAL A 202 29.28 -27.26 36.44
CA VAL A 202 28.59 -28.48 35.96
C VAL A 202 27.11 -28.21 35.66
N ARG A 203 26.42 -27.47 36.55
CA ARG A 203 25.01 -27.08 36.35
C ARG A 203 24.83 -26.22 35.10
N VAL A 204 25.69 -25.20 34.91
CA VAL A 204 25.68 -24.33 33.73
C VAL A 204 25.95 -25.12 32.45
N VAL A 205 26.91 -26.05 32.46
CA VAL A 205 27.21 -26.90 31.31
C VAL A 205 26.01 -27.75 30.92
N ARG A 206 25.37 -28.44 31.88
CA ARG A 206 24.20 -29.29 31.61
C ARG A 206 23.05 -28.51 30.97
N LEU A 207 22.72 -27.34 31.51
CA LEU A 207 21.70 -26.46 30.93
C LEU A 207 22.10 -25.95 29.54
N GLY A 208 23.36 -25.55 29.38
CA GLY A 208 23.89 -25.11 28.11
C GLY A 208 23.75 -26.19 27.04
N LEU A 209 24.12 -27.44 27.34
CA LEU A 209 23.99 -28.58 26.43
C LEU A 209 22.53 -28.87 26.07
N GLN A 210 21.62 -28.85 27.05
CA GLN A 210 20.18 -29.02 26.80
C GLN A 210 19.63 -28.00 25.80
N TYR A 211 19.99 -26.72 25.95
CA TYR A 211 19.53 -25.67 25.05
C TYR A 211 20.38 -25.52 23.78
N LEU A 212 21.53 -26.19 23.69
CA LEU A 212 22.38 -26.18 22.50
C LEU A 212 21.68 -26.86 21.32
N SER A 213 20.86 -27.88 21.56
CA SER A 213 20.04 -28.55 20.54
C SER A 213 18.63 -27.94 20.38
N ALA A 214 18.35 -26.78 21.01
CA ALA A 214 17.02 -26.17 20.90
C ALA A 214 16.77 -25.57 19.50
N SER A 215 15.54 -25.69 18.99
CA SER A 215 15.10 -25.06 17.72
C SER A 215 14.75 -23.57 17.83
N THR A 216 14.98 -22.95 19.00
CA THR A 216 14.60 -21.56 19.31
C THR A 216 15.82 -20.67 19.51
N LYS A 217 15.61 -19.35 19.67
CA LYS A 217 16.70 -18.40 19.94
C LYS A 217 17.45 -18.67 21.26
N ALA A 218 16.90 -19.47 22.16
CA ALA A 218 17.60 -19.95 23.34
C ALA A 218 18.92 -20.65 22.99
N GLN A 219 19.00 -21.32 21.83
CA GLN A 219 20.24 -21.91 21.29
C GLN A 219 21.36 -20.88 21.12
N ASP A 220 21.06 -19.72 20.53
CA ASP A 220 22.04 -18.64 20.33
C ASP A 220 22.60 -18.15 21.68
N ALA A 221 21.73 -18.03 22.69
CA ALA A 221 22.10 -17.60 24.04
C ALA A 221 22.91 -18.68 24.78
N ALA A 222 22.53 -19.96 24.66
CA ALA A 222 23.23 -21.09 25.25
C ALA A 222 24.66 -21.24 24.70
N ALA A 223 24.83 -21.17 23.37
CA ALA A 223 26.14 -21.21 22.74
C ALA A 223 27.04 -20.06 23.24
N SER A 224 26.51 -18.84 23.35
CA SER A 224 27.26 -17.69 23.89
C SER A 224 27.59 -17.85 25.37
N MET A 225 26.69 -18.42 26.17
CA MET A 225 26.89 -18.67 27.60
C MET A 225 28.01 -19.71 27.81
N LEU A 226 27.94 -20.84 27.10
CA LEU A 226 28.97 -21.89 27.16
C LEU A 226 30.34 -21.36 26.71
N ALA A 227 30.38 -20.58 25.62
CA ALA A 227 31.63 -19.99 25.13
C ALA A 227 32.26 -19.06 26.18
N ARG A 228 31.45 -18.27 26.89
CA ARG A 228 31.93 -17.44 28.01
C ARG A 228 32.37 -18.27 29.19
N LEU A 229 31.66 -19.34 29.54
CA LEU A 229 32.04 -20.23 30.65
C LEU A 229 33.44 -20.82 30.43
N VAL A 230 33.67 -21.44 29.27
CA VAL A 230 34.95 -22.13 28.99
C VAL A 230 36.11 -21.16 28.80
N ALA A 231 35.84 -19.94 28.36
CA ALA A 231 36.86 -18.90 28.22
C ALA A 231 37.31 -18.32 29.57
N ARG A 232 36.69 -18.66 30.70
CA ARG A 232 37.11 -18.14 32.01
C ARG A 232 38.44 -18.75 32.47
N PRO A 233 39.37 -17.98 33.06
CA PRO A 233 40.66 -18.51 33.49
C PRO A 233 40.60 -19.67 34.49
N ASP A 234 39.59 -19.69 35.38
CA ASP A 234 39.38 -20.79 36.32
C ASP A 234 38.92 -22.08 35.62
N MET A 235 38.14 -21.98 34.54
CA MET A 235 37.65 -23.12 33.76
C MET A 235 38.67 -23.62 32.73
N GLN A 236 39.47 -22.71 32.15
CA GLN A 236 40.58 -23.07 31.26
C GLN A 236 41.60 -23.98 31.96
N LYS A 237 41.99 -23.64 33.19
CA LYS A 237 42.91 -24.45 34.03
C LYS A 237 42.40 -25.87 34.30
N LEU A 238 41.09 -26.09 34.22
CA LEU A 238 40.44 -27.37 34.47
C LEU A 238 40.20 -28.17 33.18
N GLY A 239 40.61 -27.66 32.00
CA GLY A 239 40.47 -28.36 30.72
C GLY A 239 39.02 -28.46 30.21
N LEU A 240 38.11 -27.60 30.69
CA LEU A 240 36.70 -27.66 30.28
C LEU A 240 36.50 -27.37 28.79
N ALA A 241 37.32 -26.47 28.22
CA ALA A 241 37.24 -26.08 26.83
C ALA A 241 37.49 -27.28 25.90
N ASP A 242 38.54 -28.06 26.16
CA ASP A 242 38.92 -29.23 25.38
C ASP A 242 37.78 -30.26 25.34
N SER A 243 37.22 -30.62 26.51
CA SER A 243 36.12 -31.59 26.59
C SER A 243 34.87 -31.14 25.83
N LEU A 244 34.47 -29.87 25.94
CA LEU A 244 33.27 -29.38 25.26
C LEU A 244 33.49 -29.17 23.75
N VAL A 245 34.69 -28.75 23.33
CA VAL A 245 35.01 -28.60 21.90
C VAL A 245 35.06 -29.94 21.21
N SER A 246 35.71 -30.95 21.78
CA SER A 246 35.73 -32.31 21.21
C SER A 246 34.30 -32.87 21.04
N TYR A 247 33.44 -32.66 22.03
CA TYR A 247 32.04 -33.07 21.94
C TYR A 247 31.26 -32.28 20.87
N ALA A 248 31.40 -30.96 20.85
CA ALA A 248 30.74 -30.13 19.85
C ALA A 248 31.20 -30.45 18.41
N ILE A 249 32.47 -30.80 18.20
CA ILE A 249 32.97 -31.28 16.90
C ILE A 249 32.26 -32.59 16.53
N GLY A 250 32.17 -33.56 17.46
CA GLY A 250 31.45 -34.81 17.22
C GLY A 250 29.96 -34.64 16.88
N LEU A 251 29.33 -33.57 17.34
CA LEU A 251 27.93 -33.23 16.99
C LEU A 251 27.77 -32.55 15.63
N VAL A 252 28.86 -32.08 15.03
CA VAL A 252 28.84 -31.39 13.73
C VAL A 252 29.41 -32.29 12.63
N SER A 253 30.33 -33.20 12.95
CA SER A 253 30.97 -34.10 11.98
C SER A 253 29.96 -35.00 11.23
N PRO A 254 30.13 -35.22 9.91
CA PRO A 254 29.22 -36.02 9.10
C PRO A 254 29.23 -37.52 9.45
N ASP A 255 30.35 -38.05 9.97
CA ASP A 255 30.51 -39.48 10.25
C ASP A 255 29.79 -39.97 11.52
N THR A 256 29.41 -39.05 12.41
CA THR A 256 28.94 -39.35 13.77
C THR A 256 27.48 -39.00 14.02
N VAL A 257 26.82 -38.28 13.09
CA VAL A 257 25.49 -37.71 13.32
C VAL A 257 24.41 -38.46 12.54
N PRO A 258 23.37 -39.01 13.20
CA PRO A 258 22.17 -39.52 12.54
C PRO A 258 21.46 -38.39 11.76
N GLN A 259 20.59 -38.73 10.80
CA GLN A 259 19.71 -37.83 10.03
C GLN A 259 18.72 -37.03 10.93
N GLY A 260 19.24 -36.14 11.78
CA GLY A 260 18.48 -35.29 12.71
C GLY A 260 18.20 -33.89 12.15
N PRO A 261 17.39 -33.09 12.86
CA PRO A 261 17.13 -31.69 12.50
C PRO A 261 18.41 -30.85 12.44
N VAL A 262 18.51 -29.93 11.47
CA VAL A 262 19.67 -29.03 11.28
C VAL A 262 20.03 -28.23 12.54
N TYR A 263 19.06 -27.98 13.43
CA TYR A 263 19.28 -27.28 14.69
C TYR A 263 20.25 -28.00 15.64
N ASP A 264 20.30 -29.33 15.60
CA ASP A 264 21.20 -30.12 16.46
C ASP A 264 22.68 -29.86 16.14
N GLN A 265 22.98 -29.46 14.90
CA GLN A 265 24.34 -29.12 14.45
C GLN A 265 24.62 -27.61 14.52
N LEU A 266 23.59 -26.78 14.33
CA LEU A 266 23.71 -25.32 14.33
C LEU A 266 24.10 -24.71 15.68
N GLY A 267 23.64 -25.29 16.80
CA GLY A 267 24.01 -24.84 18.14
C GLY A 267 25.48 -25.10 18.46
N PRO A 268 25.96 -26.35 18.34
CA PRO A 268 27.38 -26.68 18.46
C PRO A 268 28.26 -25.83 17.54
N LEU A 269 27.90 -25.65 16.27
CA LEU A 269 28.66 -24.82 15.34
C LEU A 269 28.75 -23.35 15.81
N ARG A 270 27.68 -22.78 16.38
CA ARG A 270 27.72 -21.43 16.98
C ARG A 270 28.67 -21.34 18.16
N PHE A 271 28.71 -22.37 19.01
CA PHE A 271 29.63 -22.46 20.13
C PHE A 271 31.07 -22.51 19.62
N LEU A 272 31.38 -23.37 18.64
CA LEU A 272 32.70 -23.44 18.00
C LEU A 272 33.11 -22.10 17.36
N ALA A 273 32.18 -21.43 16.66
CA ALA A 273 32.40 -20.12 16.06
C ALA A 273 32.59 -18.97 17.05
N ALA A 274 32.19 -19.14 18.31
CA ALA A 274 32.46 -18.20 19.38
C ALA A 274 33.87 -18.38 19.96
N LEU A 275 34.42 -19.60 19.91
CA LEU A 275 35.74 -19.94 20.46
C LEU A 275 36.89 -19.81 19.46
N SER A 276 36.63 -19.96 18.16
CA SER A 276 37.68 -19.98 17.12
C SER A 276 38.57 -18.73 17.04
N GLY A 277 38.16 -17.61 17.64
CA GLY A 277 38.94 -16.37 17.69
C GLY A 277 39.61 -16.08 19.03
N SER A 278 39.56 -17.01 19.99
CA SER A 278 40.13 -16.83 21.33
C SER A 278 41.62 -17.09 21.33
N SER A 279 42.44 -16.09 21.69
CA SER A 279 43.89 -16.26 21.86
C SER A 279 44.24 -17.26 22.95
N ASP A 280 43.47 -17.27 24.03
CA ASP A 280 43.73 -18.12 25.21
C ASP A 280 43.39 -19.60 24.94
N LEU A 281 42.68 -19.88 23.84
CA LEU A 281 42.25 -21.21 23.43
C LEU A 281 42.77 -21.54 22.01
N SER A 282 43.91 -20.96 21.63
CA SER A 282 44.44 -21.05 20.26
C SER A 282 44.80 -22.48 19.86
N HIS A 283 45.13 -23.36 20.82
CA HIS A 283 45.42 -24.77 20.59
C HIS A 283 44.20 -25.55 20.06
N LEU A 284 42.97 -25.06 20.29
CA LEU A 284 41.74 -25.70 19.80
C LEU A 284 41.43 -25.34 18.35
N ALA A 285 41.96 -24.21 17.84
CA ALA A 285 41.62 -23.67 16.53
C ALA A 285 41.88 -24.63 15.34
N PRO A 286 42.97 -25.43 15.31
CA PRO A 286 43.20 -26.44 14.27
C PRO A 286 42.07 -27.48 14.16
N SER A 287 41.64 -28.04 15.30
CA SER A 287 40.58 -29.05 15.33
C SER A 287 39.22 -28.50 14.87
N ILE A 288 38.92 -27.26 15.27
CA ILE A 288 37.70 -26.55 14.88
C ILE A 288 37.70 -26.26 13.37
N TYR A 289 38.85 -25.85 12.82
CA TYR A 289 39.00 -25.60 11.38
C TYR A 289 38.80 -26.88 10.58
N ARG A 290 39.48 -27.98 10.94
CA ARG A 290 39.36 -29.29 10.26
C ARG A 290 37.91 -29.80 10.25
N ALA A 291 37.19 -29.66 11.35
CA ALA A 291 35.78 -30.02 11.41
C ALA A 291 34.95 -29.25 10.37
N CYS A 292 35.19 -27.94 10.20
CA CYS A 292 34.49 -27.12 9.22
C CYS A 292 34.95 -27.38 7.77
N GLU A 293 36.24 -27.67 7.57
CA GLU A 293 36.79 -28.06 6.27
C GLU A 293 36.08 -29.32 5.73
N VAL A 294 35.90 -30.33 6.59
CA VAL A 294 35.16 -31.56 6.24
C VAL A 294 33.71 -31.27 5.87
N LEU A 295 33.02 -30.38 6.62
CA LEU A 295 31.65 -29.96 6.30
C LEU A 295 31.52 -29.31 4.93
N CYS A 296 32.52 -28.53 4.51
CA CYS A 296 32.51 -27.85 3.21
C CYS A 296 32.79 -28.78 2.03
N ARG A 297 33.47 -29.92 2.24
CA ARG A 297 33.77 -30.87 1.16
C ARG A 297 32.59 -31.76 0.79
N ASP A 298 31.66 -32.00 1.71
CA ASP A 298 30.53 -32.91 1.53
C ASP A 298 29.21 -32.15 1.29
N GLU A 299 29.20 -31.24 0.31
CA GLU A 299 28.06 -30.33 0.07
C GLU A 299 26.74 -31.04 -0.27
N SER A 300 26.82 -32.26 -0.84
CA SER A 300 25.64 -32.95 -1.38
C SER A 300 24.84 -33.78 -0.37
N THR A 301 25.41 -34.11 0.80
CA THR A 301 24.81 -35.04 1.77
C THR A 301 24.44 -34.38 3.10
N ASN A 302 25.10 -33.28 3.48
CA ASN A 302 24.88 -32.62 4.77
C ASN A 302 23.93 -31.41 4.65
N PRO A 303 22.78 -31.38 5.35
CA PRO A 303 21.84 -30.25 5.27
C PRO A 303 22.40 -28.93 5.84
N LEU A 304 23.48 -28.97 6.63
CA LEU A 304 24.15 -27.77 7.16
C LEU A 304 24.95 -27.01 6.09
N SER A 305 25.48 -27.71 5.08
CA SER A 305 26.27 -27.10 3.98
C SER A 305 25.43 -26.14 3.14
N THR A 306 24.13 -26.41 3.01
CA THR A 306 23.19 -25.59 2.24
C THR A 306 22.48 -24.51 3.07
N ASN A 307 22.65 -24.53 4.40
CA ASN A 307 22.01 -23.60 5.33
C ASN A 307 22.77 -22.27 5.43
N ALA A 308 22.09 -21.14 5.17
CA ALA A 308 22.68 -19.80 5.19
C ALA A 308 23.37 -19.44 6.52
N ILE A 309 22.77 -19.83 7.66
CA ILE A 309 23.34 -19.56 8.99
C ILE A 309 24.59 -20.41 9.18
N GLY A 310 24.53 -21.71 8.86
CA GLY A 310 25.65 -22.64 8.91
C GLY A 310 26.86 -22.11 8.12
N LYS A 311 26.67 -21.83 6.82
CA LYS A 311 27.70 -21.24 5.94
C LYS A 311 28.30 -19.96 6.51
N SER A 312 27.48 -19.03 7.03
CA SER A 312 27.98 -17.78 7.63
C SER A 312 28.83 -18.00 8.90
N LEU A 313 28.54 -19.06 9.66
CA LEU A 313 29.33 -19.44 10.85
C LEU A 313 30.66 -20.09 10.45
N VAL A 314 30.67 -20.94 9.42
CA VAL A 314 31.89 -21.50 8.83
C VAL A 314 32.82 -20.38 8.36
N VAL A 315 32.30 -19.43 7.57
CA VAL A 315 33.05 -18.22 7.14
C VAL A 315 33.65 -17.47 8.35
N LYS A 316 32.90 -17.36 9.44
CA LYS A 316 33.38 -16.73 10.68
C LYS A 316 34.48 -17.54 11.36
N ILE A 317 34.39 -18.87 11.36
CA ILE A 317 35.42 -19.78 11.90
C ILE A 317 36.69 -19.66 11.07
N PHE A 318 36.61 -19.84 9.74
CA PHE A 318 37.73 -19.71 8.81
C PHE A 318 38.45 -18.38 8.97
N ARG A 319 37.70 -17.26 9.01
CA ARG A 319 38.24 -15.94 9.29
C ARG A 319 39.01 -15.89 10.62
N ASN A 320 38.38 -16.36 11.69
CA ASN A 320 38.96 -16.27 13.03
C ASN A 320 40.24 -17.10 13.12
N THR A 321 40.23 -18.32 12.60
CA THR A 321 41.40 -19.20 12.59
C THR A 321 42.52 -18.59 11.74
N ALA A 322 42.23 -18.09 10.53
CA ALA A 322 43.23 -17.45 9.68
C ALA A 322 43.89 -16.24 10.37
N ILE A 323 43.10 -15.34 10.98
CA ILE A 323 43.63 -14.19 11.72
C ILE A 323 44.44 -14.63 12.94
N LEU A 324 43.99 -15.67 13.66
CA LEU A 324 44.70 -16.18 14.82
C LEU A 324 46.04 -16.81 14.43
N SER A 325 46.10 -17.54 13.31
CA SER A 325 47.34 -18.06 12.73
C SER A 325 48.31 -16.96 12.33
N LEU A 326 47.82 -15.89 11.67
CA LEU A 326 48.64 -14.73 11.31
C LEU A 326 49.22 -13.98 12.51
N ARG A 327 48.49 -13.98 13.64
CA ARG A 327 48.88 -13.28 14.87
C ARG A 327 49.49 -14.20 15.92
N ALA A 328 49.74 -15.47 15.58
CA ALA A 328 50.15 -16.48 16.54
C ALA A 328 51.47 -16.08 17.23
N PRO A 329 51.52 -15.94 18.57
CA PRO A 329 52.74 -15.64 19.30
C PRO A 329 53.74 -16.82 19.25
N GLU A 330 55.01 -16.59 19.60
CA GLU A 330 56.08 -17.60 19.47
C GLU A 330 55.83 -18.90 20.26
N ASN A 331 55.08 -18.81 21.35
CA ASN A 331 54.69 -19.93 22.19
C ASN A 331 53.54 -20.77 21.62
N ALA A 332 52.88 -20.36 20.52
CA ALA A 332 51.80 -21.10 19.87
C ALA A 332 52.31 -22.02 18.73
N SER A 333 53.25 -22.92 19.05
CA SER A 333 53.95 -23.76 18.07
C SER A 333 53.01 -24.67 17.27
N GLU A 334 52.00 -25.26 17.91
CA GLU A 334 51.02 -26.16 17.26
C GLU A 334 50.20 -25.46 16.18
N LEU A 335 49.70 -24.24 16.47
CA LEU A 335 48.91 -23.47 15.51
C LEU A 335 49.75 -23.00 14.31
N ARG A 336 51.01 -22.62 14.54
CA ARG A 336 51.93 -22.23 13.46
C ARG A 336 52.26 -23.41 12.55
N SER A 337 52.66 -24.54 13.14
CA SER A 337 52.93 -25.77 12.39
C SER A 337 51.71 -26.21 11.57
N PHE A 338 50.52 -26.13 12.15
CA PHE A 338 49.26 -26.41 11.45
C PHE A 338 49.00 -25.45 10.28
N ALA A 339 49.22 -24.15 10.49
CA ALA A 339 49.02 -23.13 9.46
C ALA A 339 49.97 -23.33 8.27
N GLU A 340 51.24 -23.64 8.55
CA GLU A 340 52.26 -23.94 7.54
C GLU A 340 51.94 -25.23 6.76
N SER A 341 51.49 -26.29 7.44
CA SER A 341 51.20 -27.58 6.78
C SER A 341 49.92 -27.58 5.95
N THR A 342 48.99 -26.66 6.24
CA THR A 342 47.63 -26.68 5.67
C THR A 342 47.41 -25.57 4.65
N SER A 343 48.35 -24.64 4.45
CA SER A 343 48.14 -23.48 3.57
C SER A 343 46.85 -22.70 3.91
N ILE A 344 46.53 -22.64 5.21
CA ILE A 344 45.21 -22.20 5.71
C ILE A 344 44.78 -20.84 5.16
N LEU A 345 45.73 -19.93 4.94
CA LEU A 345 45.43 -18.60 4.45
C LEU A 345 44.88 -18.64 3.01
N GLU A 346 45.53 -19.41 2.13
CA GLU A 346 45.18 -19.54 0.72
C GLU A 346 43.81 -20.23 0.58
N ASP A 347 43.62 -21.35 1.28
CA ASP A 347 42.35 -22.10 1.33
C ASP A 347 41.18 -21.20 1.80
N VAL A 348 41.42 -20.41 2.85
CA VAL A 348 40.40 -19.51 3.38
C VAL A 348 40.10 -18.38 2.39
N ILE A 349 41.11 -17.78 1.75
CA ILE A 349 40.89 -16.71 0.76
C ILE A 349 40.08 -17.24 -0.42
N ASP A 350 40.40 -18.43 -0.94
CA ASP A 350 39.68 -19.07 -2.05
C ASP A 350 38.21 -19.35 -1.69
N HIS A 351 37.98 -19.91 -0.49
CA HIS A 351 36.64 -20.13 0.02
C HIS A 351 35.84 -18.83 0.18
N LEU A 352 36.49 -17.75 0.64
CA LEU A 352 35.86 -16.45 0.80
C LEU A 352 35.50 -15.83 -0.56
N LEU A 353 36.39 -15.89 -1.56
CA LEU A 353 36.12 -15.39 -2.92
C LEU A 353 34.92 -16.11 -3.54
N THR A 354 34.84 -17.43 -3.38
CA THR A 354 33.66 -18.21 -3.80
C THR A 354 32.40 -17.78 -3.05
N SER A 355 32.50 -17.58 -1.72
CA SER A 355 31.39 -17.18 -0.86
C SER A 355 30.83 -15.77 -1.15
N LEU A 356 31.59 -14.89 -1.83
CA LEU A 356 31.07 -13.60 -2.31
C LEU A 356 29.98 -13.77 -3.38
N GLY A 357 29.92 -14.92 -4.07
CA GLY A 357 28.89 -15.28 -5.03
C GLY A 357 27.73 -16.11 -4.47
N ASP A 358 27.70 -16.40 -3.16
CA ASP A 358 26.69 -17.27 -2.55
C ASP A 358 25.27 -16.74 -2.75
N ARG A 359 24.26 -17.62 -2.80
CA ARG A 359 22.85 -17.22 -2.97
C ARG A 359 22.31 -16.35 -1.83
N ASP A 360 22.80 -16.57 -0.61
CA ASP A 360 22.28 -15.99 0.63
C ASP A 360 23.07 -14.73 1.04
N THR A 361 22.38 -13.58 1.18
CA THR A 361 23.02 -12.31 1.60
C THR A 361 23.84 -12.40 2.89
N PRO A 362 23.40 -13.10 3.96
CA PRO A 362 24.19 -13.22 5.18
C PRO A 362 25.57 -13.86 4.97
N VAL A 363 25.69 -14.79 4.02
CA VAL A 363 26.95 -15.47 3.68
C VAL A 363 27.87 -14.50 2.94
N ARG A 364 27.38 -13.84 1.89
CA ARG A 364 28.14 -12.81 1.15
C ARG A 364 28.65 -11.69 2.06
N TYR A 365 27.80 -11.19 2.95
CA TYR A 365 28.16 -10.15 3.92
C TYR A 365 29.22 -10.65 4.91
N ALA A 366 29.07 -11.87 5.44
CA ALA A 366 30.06 -12.47 6.34
C ALA A 366 31.42 -12.63 5.64
N ALA A 367 31.41 -13.05 4.37
CA ALA A 367 32.61 -13.27 3.57
C ALA A 367 33.35 -11.96 3.25
N ALA A 368 32.62 -10.95 2.77
CA ALA A 368 33.16 -9.60 2.53
C ALA A 368 33.82 -9.00 3.78
N LYS A 369 33.13 -9.09 4.92
CA LYS A 369 33.67 -8.63 6.20
C LYS A 369 34.87 -9.45 6.65
N ALA A 370 34.83 -10.78 6.48
CA ALA A 370 35.95 -11.66 6.81
C ALA A 370 37.20 -11.31 6.02
N MET A 371 37.07 -11.16 4.70
CA MET A 371 38.15 -10.79 3.80
C MET A 371 38.81 -9.48 4.24
N SER A 372 38.03 -8.42 4.50
CA SER A 372 38.60 -7.14 4.96
C SER A 372 39.43 -7.24 6.25
N LEU A 373 39.02 -8.11 7.19
CA LEU A 373 39.70 -8.30 8.47
C LEU A 373 40.98 -9.13 8.34
N ILE A 374 40.99 -10.09 7.41
CA ILE A 374 42.19 -10.85 7.04
C ILE A 374 43.18 -9.92 6.35
N ILE A 375 42.75 -9.15 5.35
CA ILE A 375 43.60 -8.17 4.64
C ILE A 375 44.26 -7.20 5.64
N SER A 376 43.50 -6.66 6.60
CA SER A 376 44.07 -5.77 7.64
C SER A 376 45.10 -6.45 8.55
N SER A 377 45.23 -7.77 8.50
CA SER A 377 46.18 -8.56 9.29
C SER A 377 47.35 -9.10 8.46
N LEU A 378 47.40 -8.79 7.16
CA LEU A 378 48.44 -9.20 6.22
C LEU A 378 49.45 -8.07 5.95
N PRO A 379 50.64 -8.39 5.40
CA PRO A 379 51.51 -7.40 4.79
C PRO A 379 50.79 -6.61 3.68
N PRO A 380 51.09 -5.30 3.51
CA PRO A 380 50.40 -4.45 2.54
C PRO A 380 50.37 -5.01 1.11
N ASP A 381 51.48 -5.60 0.64
CA ASP A 381 51.61 -6.12 -0.73
C ASP A 381 50.66 -7.32 -0.96
N MET A 382 50.58 -8.25 -0.01
CA MET A 382 49.62 -9.36 -0.07
C MET A 382 48.17 -8.87 0.01
N GLY A 383 47.92 -7.85 0.82
CA GLY A 383 46.61 -7.22 0.92
C GLY A 383 46.19 -6.56 -0.40
N TYR A 384 47.15 -5.90 -1.07
CA TYR A 384 46.97 -5.30 -2.39
C TYR A 384 46.54 -6.36 -3.41
N ASP A 385 47.24 -7.49 -3.49
CA ASP A 385 46.94 -8.58 -4.43
C ASP A 385 45.55 -9.17 -4.25
N ILE A 386 45.09 -9.36 -3.00
CA ILE A 386 43.74 -9.87 -2.72
C ILE A 386 42.68 -8.85 -3.18
N ILE A 387 42.91 -7.56 -2.95
CA ILE A 387 41.99 -6.51 -3.42
C ILE A 387 41.97 -6.48 -4.95
N GLN A 388 43.11 -6.66 -5.62
CA GLN A 388 43.17 -6.75 -7.08
C GLN A 388 42.39 -7.95 -7.60
N ALA A 389 42.53 -9.13 -6.98
CA ALA A 389 41.73 -10.30 -7.34
C ALA A 389 40.21 -10.02 -7.24
N VAL A 390 39.76 -9.27 -6.21
CA VAL A 390 38.36 -8.84 -6.09
C VAL A 390 37.94 -7.89 -7.20
N ILE A 391 38.78 -6.93 -7.58
CA ILE A 391 38.52 -5.98 -8.68
C ILE A 391 38.42 -6.74 -10.01
N GLU A 392 39.36 -7.63 -10.29
CA GLU A 392 39.38 -8.46 -11.50
C GLU A 392 38.13 -9.35 -11.60
N SER A 393 37.63 -9.86 -10.47
CA SER A 393 36.40 -10.66 -10.42
C SER A 393 35.12 -9.94 -10.89
N PHE A 394 35.09 -8.60 -10.93
CA PHE A 394 33.93 -7.87 -11.50
C PHE A 394 33.80 -8.07 -13.02
N ARG A 395 34.91 -8.36 -13.70
CA ARG A 395 34.96 -8.57 -15.15
C ARG A 395 34.63 -10.01 -15.56
N GLU A 396 34.49 -10.92 -14.60
CA GLU A 396 34.09 -12.30 -14.88
C GLU A 396 32.69 -12.36 -15.50
N GLY A 397 32.57 -12.99 -16.67
CA GLY A 397 31.31 -13.09 -17.41
C GLY A 397 31.00 -11.88 -18.30
N MET A 398 31.88 -10.86 -18.35
CA MET A 398 31.83 -9.76 -19.31
C MET A 398 32.69 -10.07 -20.56
N SER A 399 32.44 -9.35 -21.66
CA SER A 399 33.36 -9.34 -22.80
C SER A 399 34.72 -8.77 -22.37
N ARG A 400 35.84 -9.34 -22.82
CA ARG A 400 37.21 -8.93 -22.42
C ARG A 400 37.49 -7.43 -22.55
N ASN A 401 36.79 -6.75 -23.47
CA ASN A 401 36.90 -5.30 -23.70
C ASN A 401 35.55 -4.56 -23.54
N GLY A 402 34.54 -5.18 -22.92
CA GLY A 402 33.24 -4.55 -22.68
C GLY A 402 33.32 -3.47 -21.59
N PRO A 403 32.49 -2.42 -21.67
CA PRO A 403 32.40 -1.44 -20.58
C PRO A 403 31.81 -2.11 -19.33
N LEU A 404 32.21 -1.65 -18.13
CA LEU A 404 31.67 -2.13 -16.85
C LEU A 404 30.16 -1.85 -16.67
N THR A 405 29.55 -1.13 -17.60
CA THR A 405 28.12 -0.85 -17.66
C THR A 405 27.31 -1.96 -18.34
N ASP A 406 27.94 -2.92 -19.01
CA ASP A 406 27.25 -4.06 -19.65
C ASP A 406 26.96 -5.17 -18.64
N ASN A 407 25.85 -4.99 -17.91
CA ASN A 407 25.47 -5.83 -16.77
C ASN A 407 24.47 -6.94 -17.13
N GLN A 408 24.20 -7.20 -18.42
CA GLN A 408 23.14 -8.14 -18.81
C GLN A 408 23.49 -9.61 -18.52
N THR A 409 24.77 -9.97 -18.55
CA THR A 409 25.26 -11.36 -18.42
C THR A 409 25.88 -11.67 -17.07
N VAL A 410 26.03 -10.66 -16.21
CA VAL A 410 26.75 -10.81 -14.94
C VAL A 410 25.88 -11.40 -13.84
N ASN A 411 26.52 -12.03 -12.87
CA ASN A 411 25.84 -12.52 -11.69
C ASN A 411 25.67 -11.38 -10.66
N VAL A 412 24.45 -10.87 -10.52
CA VAL A 412 24.08 -9.81 -9.55
C VAL A 412 24.51 -10.15 -8.13
N LEU A 413 24.36 -11.41 -7.72
CA LEU A 413 24.67 -11.85 -6.36
C LEU A 413 26.17 -11.73 -6.10
N LYS A 414 26.99 -12.13 -7.08
CA LYS A 414 28.45 -11.98 -7.03
C LYS A 414 28.84 -10.49 -7.03
N TRP A 415 28.26 -9.68 -7.92
CA TRP A 415 28.47 -8.22 -7.94
C TRP A 415 28.16 -7.57 -6.58
N HIS A 416 27.08 -7.98 -5.92
CA HIS A 416 26.73 -7.50 -4.59
C HIS A 416 27.79 -7.89 -3.54
N GLY A 417 28.24 -9.15 -3.53
CA GLY A 417 29.28 -9.62 -2.61
C GLY A 417 30.63 -8.94 -2.83
N LEU A 418 31.07 -8.81 -4.08
CA LEU A 418 32.31 -8.12 -4.44
C LEU A 418 32.25 -6.63 -4.04
N THR A 419 31.13 -5.96 -4.28
CA THR A 419 30.93 -4.56 -3.87
C THR A 419 31.00 -4.40 -2.35
N LEU A 420 30.40 -5.33 -1.59
CA LEU A 420 30.53 -5.36 -0.14
C LEU A 420 31.97 -5.59 0.32
N ALA A 421 32.74 -6.45 -0.38
CA ALA A 421 34.14 -6.73 -0.04
C ALA A 421 35.01 -5.47 -0.20
N LEU A 422 34.91 -4.78 -1.34
CA LEU A 422 35.59 -3.50 -1.55
C LEU A 422 35.16 -2.44 -0.53
N SER A 423 33.84 -2.34 -0.27
CA SER A 423 33.31 -1.39 0.70
C SER A 423 33.84 -1.64 2.11
N HIS A 424 33.97 -2.91 2.53
CA HIS A 424 34.57 -3.26 3.80
C HIS A 424 36.09 -3.03 3.84
N ALA A 425 36.81 -3.27 2.74
CA ALA A 425 38.23 -2.93 2.62
C ALA A 425 38.45 -1.42 2.82
N LEU A 426 37.63 -0.58 2.17
CA LEU A 426 37.62 0.88 2.38
C LEU A 426 37.25 1.24 3.82
N PHE A 427 36.22 0.62 4.39
CA PHE A 427 35.79 0.88 5.78
C PHE A 427 36.88 0.56 6.81
N LYS A 428 37.77 -0.38 6.50
CA LYS A 428 38.92 -0.75 7.33
C LYS A 428 40.20 0.00 6.96
N ARG A 429 40.18 0.82 5.89
CA ARG A 429 41.36 1.49 5.32
C ARG A 429 42.47 0.48 4.97
N SER A 430 42.05 -0.66 4.40
CA SER A 430 42.97 -1.71 3.96
C SER A 430 43.44 -1.53 2.52
N ALA A 431 42.70 -0.78 1.69
CA ALA A 431 43.09 -0.50 0.30
C ALA A 431 44.09 0.65 0.25
N SER A 432 45.13 0.53 -0.57
CA SER A 432 46.10 1.61 -0.78
C SER A 432 45.50 2.73 -1.63
N THR A 433 46.08 3.93 -1.55
CA THR A 433 45.65 5.08 -2.38
C THR A 433 45.86 4.84 -3.87
N GLU A 434 46.82 3.98 -4.24
CA GLU A 434 47.12 3.61 -5.62
C GLU A 434 46.02 2.74 -6.25
N GLN A 435 45.25 2.01 -5.43
CA GLN A 435 44.12 1.19 -5.89
C GLN A 435 42.80 1.95 -5.98
N LEU A 436 42.73 3.15 -5.39
CA LEU A 436 41.50 3.94 -5.37
C LEU A 436 40.95 4.21 -6.78
N PRO A 437 41.77 4.45 -7.83
CA PRO A 437 41.22 4.67 -9.15
C PRO A 437 40.27 3.57 -9.65
N GLU A 438 40.72 2.32 -9.58
CA GLU A 438 39.94 1.17 -10.04
C GLU A 438 38.78 0.85 -9.10
N ILE A 439 38.98 0.99 -7.78
CA ILE A 439 37.91 0.79 -6.79
C ILE A 439 36.77 1.78 -7.03
N LEU A 440 37.08 3.05 -7.30
CA LEU A 440 36.06 4.08 -7.52
C LEU A 440 35.31 3.87 -8.84
N GLU A 441 36.00 3.48 -9.89
CA GLU A 441 35.39 3.10 -11.17
C GLU A 441 34.35 1.98 -10.97
N VAL A 442 34.73 0.93 -10.23
CA VAL A 442 33.84 -0.20 -9.91
C VAL A 442 32.69 0.22 -8.98
N LEU A 443 32.95 1.05 -7.96
CA LEU A 443 31.89 1.54 -7.06
C LEU A 443 30.86 2.39 -7.80
N VAL A 444 31.28 3.22 -8.76
CA VAL A 444 30.35 4.01 -9.57
C VAL A 444 29.56 3.12 -10.53
N ALA A 445 30.20 2.11 -11.14
CA ALA A 445 29.51 1.10 -11.94
C ALA A 445 28.47 0.33 -11.09
N ALA A 446 28.83 -0.05 -9.86
CA ALA A 446 27.95 -0.71 -8.90
C ALA A 446 26.80 0.21 -8.44
N LEU A 447 27.06 1.51 -8.21
CA LEU A 447 26.04 2.50 -7.87
C LEU A 447 25.03 2.70 -9.01
N SER A 448 25.48 2.55 -10.26
CA SER A 448 24.66 2.61 -11.48
C SER A 448 24.26 1.26 -12.05
N PHE A 449 24.41 0.19 -11.25
CA PHE A 449 24.08 -1.16 -11.66
C PHE A 449 22.58 -1.32 -11.89
N GLU A 450 22.25 -1.86 -13.04
CA GLU A 450 20.90 -2.19 -13.47
C GLU A 450 20.96 -3.45 -14.32
N GLN A 451 20.07 -4.40 -14.02
CA GLN A 451 19.83 -5.54 -14.91
C GLN A 451 18.33 -5.77 -15.02
N ARG A 452 17.84 -5.87 -16.26
CA ARG A 452 16.43 -6.20 -16.53
C ARG A 452 16.17 -7.68 -16.40
N ALA A 453 15.23 -8.02 -15.52
CA ALA A 453 14.66 -9.36 -15.45
C ALA A 453 13.90 -9.69 -16.73
N ALA A 454 13.66 -10.99 -16.98
CA ALA A 454 12.78 -11.43 -18.07
C ALA A 454 11.34 -10.86 -18.00
N THR A 455 10.91 -10.45 -16.81
CA THR A 455 9.61 -9.82 -16.55
C THR A 455 9.60 -8.29 -16.73
N GLY A 456 10.76 -7.68 -17.04
CA GLY A 456 10.93 -6.23 -17.19
C GLY A 456 11.27 -5.48 -15.89
N SER A 457 11.20 -6.14 -14.73
CA SER A 457 11.60 -5.53 -13.44
C SER A 457 13.11 -5.28 -13.37
N SER A 458 13.50 -4.20 -12.69
CA SER A 458 14.91 -3.83 -12.49
C SER A 458 15.50 -4.56 -11.28
N ILE A 459 16.65 -5.19 -11.46
CA ILE A 459 17.39 -5.94 -10.43
C ILE A 459 18.69 -5.18 -10.09
N GLY A 460 19.14 -5.29 -8.84
CA GLY A 460 20.45 -4.78 -8.40
C GLY A 460 20.39 -3.72 -7.30
N THR A 461 19.23 -3.54 -6.65
CA THR A 461 19.08 -2.61 -5.52
C THR A 461 20.11 -2.84 -4.40
N ASN A 462 20.40 -4.10 -4.09
CA ASN A 462 21.41 -4.49 -3.11
C ASN A 462 22.85 -4.13 -3.54
N VAL A 463 23.18 -4.23 -4.83
CA VAL A 463 24.48 -3.81 -5.38
C VAL A 463 24.67 -2.31 -5.19
N ARG A 464 23.65 -1.52 -5.57
CA ARG A 464 23.66 -0.05 -5.44
C ARG A 464 23.72 0.41 -3.98
N ASP A 465 23.00 -0.27 -3.09
CA ASP A 465 23.04 -0.01 -1.65
C ASP A 465 24.43 -0.32 -1.05
N ALA A 466 25.05 -1.45 -1.45
CA ALA A 466 26.42 -1.76 -1.08
C ALA A 466 27.42 -0.72 -1.60
N ALA A 467 27.21 -0.19 -2.82
CA ALA A 467 28.06 0.87 -3.37
C ALA A 467 27.96 2.16 -2.53
N ASN A 468 26.76 2.56 -2.10
CA ASN A 468 26.59 3.68 -1.16
C ASN A 468 27.37 3.46 0.14
N PHE A 469 27.36 2.25 0.70
CA PHE A 469 28.19 1.91 1.86
C PHE A 469 29.69 2.05 1.56
N GLY A 470 30.14 1.68 0.37
CA GLY A 470 31.53 1.88 -0.09
C GLY A 470 31.94 3.34 -0.14
N VAL A 471 31.12 4.20 -0.77
CA VAL A 471 31.39 5.64 -0.87
C VAL A 471 31.34 6.32 0.49
N TRP A 472 30.37 5.96 1.34
CA TRP A 472 30.30 6.43 2.73
C TRP A 472 31.54 6.01 3.53
N SER A 473 32.02 4.79 3.32
CA SER A 473 33.22 4.27 3.98
C SER A 473 34.49 4.99 3.55
N LEU A 474 34.65 5.23 2.24
CA LEU A 474 35.75 6.02 1.67
C LEU A 474 35.83 7.40 2.33
N SER A 475 34.70 8.11 2.35
CA SER A 475 34.56 9.48 2.88
C SER A 475 35.02 9.59 4.34
N ARG A 476 34.87 8.52 5.13
CA ARG A 476 35.24 8.52 6.56
C ARG A 476 36.67 8.11 6.83
N ARG A 477 37.29 7.37 5.92
CA ARG A 477 38.53 6.64 6.18
C ARG A 477 39.74 7.24 5.46
N TYR A 478 39.53 7.96 4.38
CA TYR A 478 40.58 8.63 3.62
C TYR A 478 40.52 10.12 3.87
N THR A 479 41.68 10.78 3.88
CA THR A 479 41.80 12.22 4.08
C THR A 479 41.54 12.97 2.77
N THR A 480 41.21 14.27 2.88
CA THR A 480 41.03 15.13 1.70
C THR A 480 42.26 15.11 0.79
N ASN A 481 43.48 15.18 1.35
CA ASN A 481 44.71 15.20 0.56
C ASN A 481 44.92 13.89 -0.21
N GLU A 482 44.63 12.74 0.41
CA GLU A 482 44.74 11.43 -0.25
C GLU A 482 43.77 11.35 -1.43
N LEU A 483 42.52 11.76 -1.25
CA LEU A 483 41.51 11.73 -2.31
C LEU A 483 41.81 12.73 -3.45
N LEU A 484 42.34 13.91 -3.12
CA LEU A 484 42.74 14.90 -4.14
C LEU A 484 43.98 14.46 -4.93
N ALA A 485 44.80 13.55 -4.39
CA ALA A 485 45.99 13.02 -5.06
C ALA A 485 45.67 11.84 -6.00
N VAL A 486 44.43 11.33 -6.01
CA VAL A 486 44.01 10.25 -6.90
C VAL A 486 44.03 10.72 -8.35
N ASP A 487 44.74 9.99 -9.21
CA ASP A 487 44.74 10.26 -10.66
C ASP A 487 43.37 9.93 -11.26
N SER A 488 42.64 10.99 -11.60
CA SER A 488 41.29 10.90 -12.15
C SER A 488 41.27 10.96 -13.69
N SER A 489 42.42 11.05 -14.35
CA SER A 489 42.51 11.28 -15.80
C SER A 489 41.91 10.15 -16.63
N ASN A 490 41.96 8.90 -16.14
CA ASN A 490 41.49 7.71 -16.85
C ASN A 490 40.13 7.16 -16.38
N MET A 491 39.46 7.83 -15.43
CA MET A 491 38.17 7.39 -14.89
C MET A 491 37.01 7.81 -15.80
N SER A 492 36.15 6.87 -16.19
CA SER A 492 35.08 7.14 -17.16
C SER A 492 34.04 8.13 -16.63
N PHE A 493 33.69 8.01 -15.35
CA PHE A 493 32.66 8.84 -14.71
C PHE A 493 33.12 10.29 -14.48
N VAL A 494 34.43 10.53 -14.40
CA VAL A 494 35.03 11.86 -14.28
C VAL A 494 35.07 12.56 -15.64
N GLN A 495 35.44 11.85 -16.71
CA GLN A 495 35.41 12.38 -18.07
C GLN A 495 33.98 12.71 -18.55
N GLY A 496 32.98 11.92 -18.10
CA GLY A 496 31.56 12.14 -18.40
C GLY A 496 30.89 13.28 -17.62
N THR A 497 31.49 13.77 -16.52
CA THR A 497 30.99 14.94 -15.79
C THR A 497 31.77 16.18 -16.22
N VAL A 498 31.14 17.01 -17.05
CA VAL A 498 31.72 18.13 -17.84
C VAL A 498 32.60 19.12 -17.04
N LYS A 499 32.66 19.07 -15.71
CA LYS A 499 33.49 19.93 -14.84
C LYS A 499 34.00 19.30 -13.54
N ALA A 500 34.05 17.97 -13.37
CA ALA A 500 34.58 17.43 -12.12
C ALA A 500 36.08 17.72 -11.98
N SER A 501 36.44 18.70 -11.14
CA SER A 501 37.83 19.14 -10.93
C SER A 501 38.67 18.14 -10.14
N ASN A 502 38.01 17.24 -9.40
CA ASN A 502 38.63 16.20 -8.58
C ASN A 502 37.64 15.06 -8.34
N VAL A 503 38.14 13.97 -7.78
CA VAL A 503 37.35 12.76 -7.52
C VAL A 503 36.22 12.96 -6.51
N ILE A 504 36.39 13.86 -5.53
CA ILE A 504 35.38 14.16 -4.52
C ILE A 504 34.15 14.80 -5.17
N GLN A 505 34.34 15.82 -6.03
CA GLN A 505 33.27 16.45 -6.80
C GLN A 505 32.59 15.44 -7.74
N ALA A 506 33.36 14.57 -8.39
CA ALA A 506 32.82 13.53 -9.26
C ALA A 506 31.92 12.54 -8.49
N MET A 507 32.38 12.06 -7.33
CA MET A 507 31.59 11.17 -6.47
C MET A 507 30.34 11.87 -5.93
N ALA A 508 30.44 13.13 -5.54
CA ALA A 508 29.29 13.93 -5.12
C ALA A 508 28.23 13.99 -6.24
N ALA A 509 28.65 14.22 -7.49
CA ALA A 509 27.74 14.20 -8.64
C ALA A 509 27.05 12.83 -8.78
N GLN A 510 27.78 11.71 -8.72
CA GLN A 510 27.19 10.37 -8.83
C GLN A 510 26.18 10.07 -7.70
N LEU A 511 26.47 10.51 -6.48
CA LEU A 511 25.56 10.37 -5.35
C LEU A 511 24.28 11.21 -5.51
N ILE A 512 24.38 12.42 -6.08
CA ILE A 512 23.19 13.24 -6.40
C ILE A 512 22.29 12.51 -7.42
N LEU A 513 22.88 11.90 -8.45
CA LEU A 513 22.10 11.17 -9.46
C LEU A 513 21.31 10.03 -8.80
N ALA A 514 21.97 9.20 -8.00
CA ALA A 514 21.30 8.13 -7.27
C ALA A 514 20.28 8.67 -6.24
N ALA A 515 20.62 9.70 -5.46
CA ALA A 515 19.73 10.29 -4.47
C ALA A 515 18.44 10.86 -5.07
N CYS A 516 18.53 11.50 -6.24
CA CYS A 516 17.38 12.11 -6.91
C CYS A 516 16.55 11.11 -7.72
N SER A 517 17.19 10.13 -8.37
CA SER A 517 16.54 9.37 -9.44
C SER A 517 16.48 7.86 -9.27
N ASP A 518 17.11 7.30 -8.25
CA ASP A 518 17.07 5.86 -8.05
C ASP A 518 15.63 5.39 -7.77
N PRO A 519 15.13 4.30 -8.39
CA PRO A 519 13.79 3.81 -8.11
C PRO A 519 13.62 3.31 -6.67
N ALA A 520 14.68 2.87 -5.99
CA ALA A 520 14.61 2.31 -4.64
C ALA A 520 14.85 3.37 -3.56
N GLY A 521 13.88 3.56 -2.65
CA GLY A 521 13.95 4.56 -1.58
C GLY A 521 15.15 4.40 -0.64
N ASN A 522 15.53 3.16 -0.30
CA ASN A 522 16.70 2.91 0.54
C ASN A 522 18.01 3.34 -0.16
N VAL A 523 18.14 3.13 -1.47
CA VAL A 523 19.30 3.59 -2.24
C VAL A 523 19.34 5.11 -2.29
N ARG A 524 18.20 5.79 -2.53
CA ARG A 524 18.12 7.27 -2.51
C ARG A 524 18.60 7.84 -1.17
N ARG A 525 18.08 7.29 -0.07
CA ARG A 525 18.45 7.65 1.30
C ARG A 525 19.92 7.33 1.61
N GLY A 526 20.41 6.18 1.17
CA GLY A 526 21.82 5.77 1.30
C GLY A 526 22.75 6.72 0.56
N SER A 527 22.39 7.16 -0.64
CA SER A 527 23.17 8.12 -1.42
C SER A 527 23.17 9.51 -0.80
N SER A 528 22.04 9.98 -0.26
CA SER A 528 21.96 11.22 0.52
C SER A 528 22.87 11.17 1.76
N ALA A 529 22.84 10.07 2.52
CA ALA A 529 23.69 9.88 3.69
C ALA A 529 25.19 9.81 3.34
N ALA A 530 25.54 9.12 2.25
CA ALA A 530 26.91 9.08 1.74
C ALA A 530 27.37 10.48 1.27
N LEU A 531 26.49 11.25 0.63
CA LEU A 531 26.78 12.62 0.17
C LEU A 531 27.03 13.56 1.35
N GLN A 532 26.20 13.48 2.38
CA GLN A 532 26.36 14.25 3.61
C GLN A 532 27.69 13.93 4.30
N GLU A 533 28.07 12.65 4.37
CA GLU A 533 29.35 12.25 4.96
C GLU A 533 30.54 12.73 4.10
N LEU A 534 30.48 12.58 2.77
CA LEU A 534 31.52 13.06 1.84
C LEU A 534 31.76 14.57 2.00
N ILE A 535 30.70 15.38 1.95
CA ILE A 535 30.79 16.84 2.07
C ILE A 535 31.23 17.26 3.48
N GLY A 536 30.70 16.60 4.51
CA GLY A 536 31.04 16.92 5.90
C GLY A 536 32.49 16.61 6.27
N ARG A 537 33.10 15.57 5.66
CA ARG A 537 34.49 15.18 5.89
C ARG A 537 35.49 15.88 4.98
N HIS A 538 35.05 16.34 3.81
CA HIS A 538 35.88 17.01 2.81
C HIS A 538 35.35 18.41 2.49
N PRO A 539 35.45 19.36 3.45
CA PRO A 539 34.89 20.69 3.28
C PRO A 539 35.54 21.43 2.11
N ASN A 540 34.72 22.27 1.45
CA ASN A 540 35.12 23.13 0.33
C ASN A 540 35.64 22.40 -0.92
N GLN A 541 35.46 21.08 -1.04
CA GLN A 541 35.83 20.32 -2.23
C GLN A 541 34.65 20.06 -3.18
N VAL A 542 33.43 20.30 -2.71
CA VAL A 542 32.19 20.14 -3.49
C VAL A 542 31.55 21.51 -3.72
N ILE A 543 31.18 21.79 -4.97
CA ILE A 543 30.54 23.05 -5.38
C ILE A 543 29.23 23.24 -4.60
N GLU A 544 29.06 24.37 -3.91
CA GLU A 544 27.87 24.64 -3.10
C GLU A 544 27.52 23.51 -2.09
N GLY A 545 28.52 22.79 -1.57
CA GLY A 545 28.30 21.54 -0.83
C GLY A 545 27.34 21.66 0.36
N ILE A 546 27.37 22.75 1.13
CA ILE A 546 26.44 22.95 2.26
C ILE A 546 24.99 23.06 1.76
N SER A 547 24.76 23.91 0.76
CA SER A 547 23.46 24.10 0.12
C SER A 547 22.95 22.79 -0.49
N LEU A 548 23.86 22.03 -1.10
CA LEU A 548 23.55 20.76 -1.73
C LEU A 548 23.07 19.71 -0.71
N VAL A 549 23.73 19.57 0.45
CA VAL A 549 23.27 18.66 1.52
C VAL A 549 21.90 19.05 2.06
N GLN A 550 21.60 20.34 2.18
CA GLN A 550 20.30 20.83 2.63
C GLN A 550 19.17 20.52 1.63
N ILE A 551 19.50 20.51 0.34
CA ILE A 551 18.55 20.19 -0.74
C ILE A 551 18.35 18.68 -0.86
N VAL A 552 19.44 17.91 -0.92
CA VAL A 552 19.45 16.45 -1.04
C VAL A 552 19.30 15.81 0.34
N ASP A 553 18.30 16.28 1.08
CA ASP A 553 17.99 15.84 2.44
C ASP A 553 17.41 14.42 2.45
N TYR A 554 17.76 13.66 3.50
CA TYR A 554 17.38 12.26 3.69
C TYR A 554 15.86 12.02 3.58
N GLN A 555 15.04 12.93 4.13
CA GLN A 555 13.58 12.81 4.07
C GLN A 555 13.05 13.29 2.72
N ALA A 556 13.63 14.34 2.15
CA ALA A 556 13.22 14.88 0.86
C ALA A 556 13.38 13.86 -0.28
N VAL A 557 14.50 13.14 -0.30
CA VAL A 557 14.76 12.09 -1.31
C VAL A 557 14.02 10.78 -1.04
N GLY A 558 13.43 10.63 0.15
CA GLY A 558 12.64 9.45 0.50
C GLY A 558 11.46 9.23 -0.45
N LEU A 559 10.80 10.31 -0.87
CA LEU A 559 9.67 10.26 -1.80
C LEU A 559 10.16 10.36 -3.26
N ARG A 560 9.93 9.31 -4.07
CA ARG A 560 10.44 9.21 -5.44
C ARG A 560 10.14 10.44 -6.30
N ARG A 561 8.87 10.83 -6.41
CA ARG A 561 8.45 11.98 -7.24
C ARG A 561 9.11 13.30 -6.79
N ARG A 562 9.21 13.52 -5.47
CA ARG A 562 9.86 14.71 -4.90
C ARG A 562 11.36 14.71 -5.17
N GLY A 563 12.03 13.58 -5.01
CA GLY A 563 13.45 13.40 -5.35
C GLY A 563 13.72 13.72 -6.82
N LEU A 564 12.91 13.15 -7.71
CA LEU A 564 13.12 13.22 -9.14
C LEU A 564 12.81 14.61 -9.72
N ILE A 565 11.81 15.32 -9.19
CA ILE A 565 11.38 16.63 -9.70
C ILE A 565 11.96 17.77 -8.87
N ASP A 566 11.60 17.86 -7.59
CA ASP A 566 11.88 19.04 -6.77
C ASP A 566 13.34 19.10 -6.33
N VAL A 567 13.87 17.98 -5.81
CA VAL A 567 15.26 17.91 -5.33
C VAL A 567 16.23 18.02 -6.50
N ALA A 568 15.99 17.30 -7.60
CA ALA A 568 16.79 17.42 -8.82
C ALA A 568 16.82 18.86 -9.36
N ALA A 569 15.65 19.53 -9.48
CA ALA A 569 15.60 20.90 -9.96
C ALA A 569 16.29 21.88 -9.00
N ALA A 570 16.21 21.66 -7.69
CA ALA A 570 16.91 22.48 -6.71
C ALA A 570 18.44 22.29 -6.78
N ALA A 571 18.93 21.06 -6.89
CA ALA A 571 20.36 20.77 -7.04
C ALA A 571 20.91 21.35 -8.36
N ALA A 572 20.17 21.21 -9.46
CA ALA A 572 20.55 21.75 -10.76
C ALA A 572 20.65 23.29 -10.80
N ARG A 573 19.94 24.01 -9.90
CA ARG A 573 20.05 25.47 -9.78
C ARG A 573 21.33 25.93 -9.08
N LEU A 574 21.99 25.07 -8.30
CA LEU A 574 23.21 25.44 -7.60
C LEU A 574 24.39 25.62 -8.55
N ASP A 575 24.53 24.72 -9.54
CA ASP A 575 25.59 24.81 -10.55
C ASP A 575 25.22 24.07 -11.84
N HIS A 576 25.73 24.57 -12.97
CA HIS A 576 25.46 24.00 -14.30
C HIS A 576 25.97 22.54 -14.43
N SER A 577 27.04 22.15 -13.73
CA SER A 577 27.54 20.77 -13.77
C SER A 577 26.54 19.77 -13.20
N TYR A 578 25.80 20.14 -12.16
CA TYR A 578 24.72 19.32 -11.62
C TYR A 578 23.55 19.23 -12.59
N TRP A 579 23.19 20.35 -13.23
CA TRP A 579 22.18 20.37 -14.28
C TRP A 579 22.53 19.40 -15.42
N THR A 580 23.76 19.46 -15.95
CA THR A 580 24.20 18.56 -17.04
C THR A 580 24.18 17.10 -16.61
N ALA A 581 24.69 16.79 -15.42
CA ALA A 581 24.70 15.42 -14.90
C ALA A 581 23.26 14.87 -14.75
N LEU A 582 22.35 15.67 -14.19
CA LEU A 582 20.95 15.29 -14.00
C LEU A 582 20.25 15.10 -15.35
N VAL A 583 20.42 16.00 -16.32
CA VAL A 583 19.85 15.85 -17.67
C VAL A 583 20.32 14.56 -18.33
N ASN A 584 21.62 14.28 -18.31
CA ASN A 584 22.17 13.07 -18.92
C ASN A 584 21.66 11.80 -18.23
N ASN A 585 21.55 11.80 -16.90
CA ASN A 585 21.03 10.66 -16.15
C ASN A 585 19.52 10.45 -16.35
N MET A 586 18.74 11.52 -16.49
CA MET A 586 17.29 11.43 -16.74
C MET A 586 16.98 10.69 -18.04
N VAL A 587 17.85 10.77 -19.05
CA VAL A 587 17.63 10.09 -20.34
C VAL A 587 17.97 8.59 -20.28
N GLY A 588 18.60 8.13 -19.21
CA GLY A 588 18.92 6.71 -18.99
C GLY A 588 17.84 5.91 -18.27
N TRP A 589 18.23 4.72 -17.78
CA TRP A 589 17.35 3.75 -17.12
C TRP A 589 16.73 4.25 -15.80
N ARG A 590 17.34 5.24 -15.13
CA ARG A 590 16.77 5.87 -13.92
C ARG A 590 15.69 6.90 -14.22
N GLY A 591 15.48 7.26 -15.49
CA GLY A 591 14.47 8.23 -15.90
C GLY A 591 13.62 7.70 -17.05
N LEU A 592 13.89 8.16 -18.26
CA LEU A 592 13.04 7.91 -19.43
C LEU A 592 12.96 6.43 -19.84
N ASP A 593 14.01 5.66 -19.55
CA ASP A 593 14.03 4.20 -19.79
C ASP A 593 13.73 3.39 -18.52
N SER A 594 13.13 3.99 -17.48
CA SER A 594 12.72 3.26 -16.28
C SER A 594 11.73 2.14 -16.60
N ALA A 595 11.73 1.07 -15.80
CA ALA A 595 10.83 -0.07 -15.93
C ALA A 595 9.36 0.31 -15.76
N ASP A 596 9.06 1.15 -14.77
CA ASP A 596 7.70 1.52 -14.42
C ASP A 596 7.28 2.86 -15.05
N VAL A 597 5.99 2.95 -15.38
CA VAL A 597 5.39 4.14 -16.04
C VAL A 597 5.53 5.38 -15.16
N VAL A 598 5.27 5.26 -13.86
CA VAL A 598 5.25 6.40 -12.91
C VAL A 598 6.62 7.08 -12.83
N SER A 599 7.70 6.31 -12.82
CA SER A 599 9.06 6.87 -12.87
C SER A 599 9.34 7.59 -14.20
N ARG A 600 8.86 7.05 -15.33
CA ARG A 600 9.01 7.71 -16.64
C ARG A 600 8.22 9.02 -16.72
N GLU A 601 7.01 9.05 -16.19
CA GLU A 601 6.17 10.27 -16.10
C GLU A 601 6.85 11.35 -15.24
N ALA A 602 7.33 10.97 -14.05
CA ALA A 602 8.04 11.90 -13.18
C ALA A 602 9.37 12.37 -13.79
N ALA A 603 10.04 11.51 -14.58
CA ALA A 603 11.26 11.88 -15.30
C ALA A 603 10.96 12.87 -16.44
N ALA A 604 9.86 12.69 -17.16
CA ALA A 604 9.39 13.64 -18.16
C ALA A 604 9.07 15.02 -17.55
N ASP A 605 8.38 15.05 -16.41
CA ASP A 605 8.15 16.27 -15.62
C ASP A 605 9.46 16.96 -15.22
N SER A 606 10.39 16.18 -14.67
CA SER A 606 11.70 16.68 -14.22
C SER A 606 12.50 17.26 -15.38
N LEU A 607 12.59 16.54 -16.49
CA LEU A 607 13.35 16.95 -17.67
C LEU A 607 12.75 18.21 -18.32
N ALA A 608 11.41 18.32 -18.38
CA ALA A 608 10.74 19.55 -18.82
C ALA A 608 11.04 20.73 -17.87
N GLY A 609 11.04 20.50 -16.55
CA GLY A 609 11.42 21.50 -15.55
C GLY A 609 12.87 21.97 -15.69
N LEU A 610 13.81 21.04 -15.92
CA LEU A 610 15.22 21.33 -16.18
C LEU A 610 15.41 22.07 -17.50
N ALA A 611 14.68 21.71 -18.56
CA ALA A 611 14.68 22.39 -19.84
C ALA A 611 14.21 23.85 -19.71
N ALA A 612 13.24 24.12 -18.84
CA ALA A 612 12.68 25.46 -18.66
C ALA A 612 13.56 26.45 -17.87
N MET A 613 14.72 26.01 -17.35
CA MET A 613 15.62 26.89 -16.58
C MET A 613 16.27 27.99 -17.42
N SER A 614 16.51 27.76 -18.72
CA SER A 614 17.04 28.75 -19.65
C SER A 614 16.69 28.40 -21.10
N ILE A 615 16.85 29.36 -22.02
CA ILE A 615 16.64 29.14 -23.46
C ILE A 615 17.64 28.09 -23.99
N ASP A 616 18.90 28.18 -23.59
CA ASP A 616 19.95 27.24 -24.01
C ASP A 616 19.69 25.83 -23.48
N SER A 617 19.26 25.73 -22.22
CA SER A 617 18.82 24.49 -21.59
C SER A 617 17.70 23.84 -22.40
N TYR A 618 16.68 24.61 -22.78
CA TYR A 618 15.56 24.12 -23.58
C TYR A 618 16.02 23.56 -24.93
N MET A 619 16.88 24.31 -25.64
CA MET A 619 17.42 23.89 -26.93
C MET A 619 18.36 22.69 -26.84
N HIS A 620 19.08 22.53 -25.72
CA HIS A 620 19.96 21.40 -25.47
C HIS A 620 19.16 20.12 -25.21
N VAL A 621 18.18 20.17 -24.29
CA VAL A 621 17.33 19.02 -23.97
C VAL A 621 16.53 18.58 -25.20
N ALA A 622 15.99 19.51 -25.99
CA ALA A 622 15.27 19.18 -27.22
C ALA A 622 16.17 18.41 -28.21
N ARG A 623 17.44 18.81 -28.38
CA ARG A 623 18.40 18.10 -29.24
C ARG A 623 18.70 16.69 -28.71
N ILE A 624 18.91 16.54 -27.41
CA ILE A 624 19.15 15.23 -26.78
C ILE A 624 17.97 14.29 -27.02
N LEU A 625 16.73 14.76 -26.82
CA LEU A 625 15.53 13.94 -27.03
C LEU A 625 15.36 13.52 -28.49
N GLU A 626 15.64 14.41 -29.45
CA GLU A 626 15.61 14.07 -30.87
C GLU A 626 16.67 13.03 -31.27
N GLU A 627 17.88 13.17 -30.75
CA GLU A 627 18.97 12.21 -30.99
C GLU A 627 18.63 10.83 -30.41
N HIS A 628 18.13 10.80 -29.17
CA HIS A 628 17.72 9.55 -28.53
C HIS A 628 16.54 8.90 -29.26
N LEU A 629 15.55 9.68 -29.70
CA LEU A 629 14.44 9.15 -30.48
C LEU A 629 14.93 8.47 -31.77
N LYS A 630 15.87 9.08 -32.48
CA LYS A 630 16.46 8.53 -33.72
C LYS A 630 17.24 7.23 -33.49
N ASN A 631 17.88 7.12 -32.32
CA ASN A 631 18.73 5.98 -31.98
C ASN A 631 17.98 4.83 -31.26
N THR A 632 16.73 5.05 -30.85
CA THR A 632 15.94 4.06 -30.10
C THR A 632 15.17 3.13 -31.04
N SER A 633 15.25 1.82 -30.80
CA SER A 633 14.51 0.81 -31.57
C SER A 633 13.01 0.83 -31.23
N THR A 634 12.16 0.47 -32.19
CA THR A 634 10.70 0.30 -31.99
C THR A 634 10.34 -0.80 -30.98
N THR A 635 11.30 -1.66 -30.65
CA THR A 635 11.13 -2.70 -29.63
C THR A 635 11.31 -2.18 -28.20
N GLN A 636 11.91 -1.00 -28.01
CA GLN A 636 12.18 -0.39 -26.71
C GLN A 636 11.04 0.56 -26.32
N SER A 637 9.87 0.00 -26.02
CA SER A 637 8.65 0.77 -25.73
C SER A 637 8.78 1.71 -24.53
N GLU A 638 9.55 1.33 -23.50
CA GLU A 638 9.76 2.13 -22.30
C GLU A 638 10.50 3.43 -22.62
N ALA A 639 11.68 3.34 -23.23
CA ALA A 639 12.45 4.50 -23.67
C ALA A 639 11.65 5.41 -24.63
N LEU A 640 10.98 4.83 -25.63
CA LEU A 640 10.15 5.60 -26.57
C LEU A 640 9.03 6.37 -25.85
N HIS A 641 8.35 5.71 -24.90
CA HIS A 641 7.34 6.35 -24.07
C HIS A 641 7.91 7.55 -23.31
N GLY A 642 9.02 7.36 -22.58
CA GLY A 642 9.66 8.43 -21.80
C GLY A 642 10.13 9.61 -22.66
N ILE A 643 10.72 9.33 -23.82
CA ILE A 643 11.21 10.37 -24.76
C ILE A 643 10.04 11.20 -25.29
N VAL A 644 9.00 10.54 -25.83
CA VAL A 644 7.85 11.21 -26.44
C VAL A 644 7.07 12.01 -25.39
N LEU A 645 6.88 11.46 -24.19
CA LEU A 645 6.22 12.17 -23.09
C LEU A 645 7.00 13.40 -22.64
N SER A 646 8.34 13.30 -22.56
CA SER A 646 9.21 14.44 -22.23
C SER A 646 9.10 15.57 -23.26
N MET A 647 9.05 15.22 -24.54
CA MET A 647 8.82 16.19 -25.61
C MET A 647 7.46 16.90 -25.44
N ALA A 648 6.42 16.16 -25.06
CA ALA A 648 5.08 16.72 -24.81
C ALA A 648 5.10 17.71 -23.64
N HIS A 649 5.63 17.28 -22.48
CA HIS A 649 5.69 18.11 -21.27
C HIS A 649 6.53 19.39 -21.47
N MET A 650 7.63 19.31 -22.24
CA MET A 650 8.41 20.50 -22.63
C MET A 650 7.56 21.53 -23.39
N LEU A 651 6.77 21.09 -24.37
CA LEU A 651 5.91 21.97 -25.16
C LEU A 651 4.75 22.54 -24.33
N GLU A 652 4.12 21.74 -23.47
CA GLU A 652 3.06 22.18 -22.57
C GLU A 652 3.57 23.23 -21.56
N LEU A 653 4.77 23.03 -21.01
CA LEU A 653 5.41 23.99 -20.12
C LEU A 653 5.74 25.31 -20.84
N LYS A 654 6.17 25.23 -22.11
CA LYS A 654 6.36 26.41 -22.97
C LYS A 654 5.05 27.17 -23.19
N LEU A 655 3.95 26.48 -23.44
CA LEU A 655 2.63 27.08 -23.65
C LEU A 655 2.09 27.80 -22.40
N THR A 656 2.46 27.32 -21.21
CA THR A 656 1.95 27.85 -19.92
C THR A 656 2.85 28.92 -19.28
N LYS A 657 4.19 28.77 -19.32
CA LYS A 657 5.11 29.58 -18.50
C LYS A 657 6.07 30.47 -19.29
N MET A 658 6.37 30.18 -20.56
CA MET A 658 7.31 31.00 -21.33
C MET A 658 6.55 32.08 -22.09
N ASN A 659 6.77 33.35 -21.72
CA ASN A 659 6.35 34.48 -22.55
C ASN A 659 6.90 34.27 -23.97
N SER A 660 5.97 34.06 -24.90
CA SER A 660 6.18 33.47 -26.22
C SER A 660 6.81 34.46 -27.22
N GLY A 661 7.87 35.15 -26.80
CA GLY A 661 8.56 36.22 -27.52
C GLY A 661 9.93 35.88 -28.09
N SER A 662 10.56 34.75 -27.72
CA SER A 662 11.84 34.34 -28.31
C SER A 662 11.62 33.52 -29.59
N LEU A 663 12.04 34.09 -30.73
CA LEU A 663 12.07 33.39 -32.04
C LEU A 663 12.93 32.12 -32.01
N ALA A 664 13.89 31.99 -31.09
CA ALA A 664 14.79 30.83 -31.07
C ALA A 664 14.07 29.51 -30.70
N ILE A 665 13.06 29.57 -29.83
CA ILE A 665 12.30 28.40 -29.37
C ILE A 665 11.05 28.18 -30.25
N SER A 666 10.68 29.15 -31.08
CA SER A 666 9.44 29.09 -31.86
C SER A 666 9.38 27.83 -32.74
N HIS A 667 10.48 27.35 -33.29
CA HIS A 667 10.46 26.23 -34.24
C HIS A 667 10.70 24.83 -33.65
N VAL A 668 10.95 24.68 -32.33
CA VAL A 668 11.22 23.34 -31.74
C VAL A 668 10.05 22.38 -31.93
N HIS A 669 8.81 22.86 -31.75
CA HIS A 669 7.62 22.04 -31.96
C HIS A 669 7.52 21.47 -33.39
N ARG A 670 7.99 22.22 -34.40
CA ARG A 670 8.05 21.74 -35.79
C ARG A 670 9.03 20.59 -35.98
N ARG A 671 10.14 20.56 -35.24
CA ARG A 671 11.09 19.43 -35.26
C ARG A 671 10.50 18.18 -34.60
N PHE A 672 9.63 18.37 -33.60
CA PHE A 672 8.92 17.26 -32.97
C PHE A 672 7.79 16.68 -33.85
N TRP A 673 7.44 17.31 -34.98
CA TRP A 673 6.51 16.68 -35.94
C TRP A 673 7.06 15.37 -36.50
N ASP A 674 8.38 15.27 -36.69
CA ASP A 674 9.01 14.04 -37.16
C ASP A 674 8.63 12.83 -36.28
N ALA A 675 8.58 13.02 -34.96
CA ALA A 675 8.15 12.00 -34.01
C ALA A 675 6.68 11.59 -34.17
N VAL A 676 5.79 12.57 -34.38
CA VAL A 676 4.35 12.33 -34.55
C VAL A 676 4.02 11.70 -35.91
N THR A 677 4.84 11.98 -36.92
CA THR A 677 4.66 11.45 -38.29
C THR A 677 5.42 10.15 -38.54
N ASP A 678 6.24 9.69 -37.59
CA ASP A 678 6.97 8.43 -37.73
C ASP A 678 5.97 7.26 -37.85
N HIS A 679 5.94 6.65 -39.03
CA HIS A 679 5.11 5.49 -39.31
C HIS A 679 5.38 4.36 -38.31
N LYS A 680 6.63 4.19 -37.87
CA LYS A 680 6.99 3.13 -36.92
C LYS A 680 6.30 3.31 -35.56
N LEU A 681 6.14 4.55 -35.09
CA LEU A 681 5.50 4.87 -33.82
C LEU A 681 3.98 4.87 -33.95
N THR A 682 3.45 5.45 -35.02
CA THR A 682 2.00 5.53 -35.29
C THR A 682 1.37 4.21 -35.71
N THR A 683 2.18 3.25 -36.19
CA THR A 683 1.74 1.88 -36.53
C THR A 683 2.31 0.81 -35.63
N ALA A 684 3.02 1.18 -34.55
CA ALA A 684 3.34 0.22 -33.50
C ALA A 684 2.04 -0.47 -33.06
N ASP A 685 2.06 -1.80 -32.96
CA ASP A 685 0.84 -2.54 -32.63
C ASP A 685 0.24 -2.00 -31.33
N PHE A 686 -1.06 -1.67 -31.36
CA PHE A 686 -1.90 -1.45 -30.17
C PHE A 686 -2.14 -2.77 -29.40
N ASN A 687 -1.07 -3.55 -29.23
CA ASN A 687 -1.08 -4.87 -28.61
C ASN A 687 -1.27 -4.69 -27.10
N PRO A 688 -2.16 -5.46 -26.46
CA PRO A 688 -2.45 -5.37 -25.02
C PRO A 688 -1.28 -5.77 -24.09
N ARG A 689 -0.07 -6.04 -24.60
CA ARG A 689 1.13 -6.00 -23.74
C ARG A 689 1.29 -4.59 -23.19
N ILE A 690 0.86 -4.41 -21.94
CA ILE A 690 0.69 -3.19 -21.13
C ILE A 690 1.61 -2.03 -21.57
N LEU A 691 2.92 -2.27 -21.73
CA LEU A 691 3.90 -1.22 -22.03
C LEU A 691 3.79 -0.59 -23.43
N LYS A 692 3.35 -1.33 -24.45
CA LYS A 692 3.13 -0.76 -25.80
C LYS A 692 1.88 0.12 -25.86
N SER A 693 0.89 -0.17 -25.02
CA SER A 693 -0.34 0.62 -24.98
C SER A 693 -0.13 2.02 -24.39
N GLU A 694 0.89 2.21 -23.53
CA GLU A 694 1.21 3.52 -22.93
C GLU A 694 1.90 4.48 -23.90
N LEU A 695 2.63 3.98 -24.90
CA LEU A 695 3.30 4.81 -25.91
C LEU A 695 2.31 5.70 -26.68
N HIS A 696 1.12 5.18 -26.99
CA HIS A 696 0.13 5.92 -27.78
C HIS A 696 -0.51 7.10 -27.02
N PRO A 697 -0.88 6.99 -25.73
CA PRO A 697 -1.19 8.13 -24.88
C PRO A 697 -0.13 9.23 -24.92
N ALA A 698 1.14 8.88 -24.71
CA ALA A 698 2.24 9.85 -24.77
C ALA A 698 2.37 10.51 -26.15
N LEU A 699 2.28 9.73 -27.24
CA LEU A 699 2.32 10.23 -28.61
C LEU A 699 1.14 11.16 -28.94
N THR A 700 -0.04 10.84 -28.43
CA THR A 700 -1.24 11.66 -28.57
C THR A 700 -1.09 12.98 -27.84
N GLN A 701 -0.51 12.97 -26.64
CA GLN A 701 -0.21 14.17 -25.87
C GLN A 701 0.84 15.05 -26.56
N LEU A 702 1.90 14.45 -27.12
CA LEU A 702 2.87 15.17 -27.96
C LEU A 702 2.18 15.82 -29.17
N ALA A 703 1.38 15.06 -29.92
CA ALA A 703 0.65 15.57 -31.07
C ALA A 703 -0.29 16.74 -30.70
N ALA A 704 -0.95 16.65 -29.55
CA ALA A 704 -1.79 17.72 -29.01
C ALA A 704 -0.97 18.99 -28.72
N ALA A 705 0.14 18.85 -27.99
CA ALA A 705 1.01 19.96 -27.62
C ALA A 705 1.65 20.64 -28.84
N VAL A 706 2.03 19.86 -29.86
CA VAL A 706 2.52 20.42 -31.14
C VAL A 706 1.42 21.17 -31.87
N CYS A 707 0.20 20.62 -31.99
CA CYS A 707 -0.95 21.33 -32.59
C CYS A 707 -1.21 22.67 -31.90
N GLN A 708 -1.19 22.70 -30.56
CA GLN A 708 -1.38 23.91 -29.78
C GLN A 708 -0.26 24.94 -30.00
N CYS A 709 1.00 24.49 -30.10
CA CYS A 709 2.13 25.35 -30.44
C CYS A 709 1.99 25.98 -31.83
N GLU A 710 1.58 25.21 -32.86
CA GLU A 710 1.34 25.73 -34.22
C GLU A 710 0.26 26.82 -34.20
N ILE A 711 -0.87 26.54 -33.53
CA ILE A 711 -1.98 27.50 -33.38
C ILE A 711 -1.52 28.79 -32.68
N ALA A 712 -0.71 28.68 -31.63
CA ALA A 712 -0.19 29.81 -30.89
C ALA A 712 0.82 30.64 -31.70
N CYS A 713 1.69 29.99 -32.49
CA CYS A 713 2.67 30.68 -33.35
C CYS A 713 2.01 31.41 -34.52
N ALA A 714 1.00 30.81 -35.15
CA ALA A 714 0.26 31.43 -36.26
C ALA A 714 -0.52 32.68 -35.85
N ARG A 715 -0.86 32.85 -34.56
CA ARG A 715 -1.50 34.09 -34.06
C ARG A 715 -0.52 35.27 -34.02
N LYS A 716 0.80 35.02 -34.06
CA LYS A 716 1.84 36.03 -33.83
C LYS A 716 2.66 36.42 -35.07
N ALA A 717 2.75 35.54 -36.06
CA ALA A 717 3.54 35.78 -37.28
C ALA A 717 2.63 35.91 -38.51
N HIS A 718 2.96 36.83 -39.43
CA HIS A 718 2.40 36.84 -40.77
C HIS A 718 3.01 35.66 -41.57
N VAL A 719 2.33 34.51 -41.50
CA VAL A 719 2.35 33.37 -42.43
C VAL A 719 3.72 32.75 -42.74
N ASP A 720 4.10 31.75 -41.94
CA ASP A 720 4.63 30.50 -42.50
C ASP A 720 3.44 29.58 -42.80
N GLU A 721 3.50 28.75 -43.85
CA GLU A 721 2.45 27.81 -44.20
C GLU A 721 2.17 26.82 -43.04
N LEU A 722 1.02 26.97 -42.39
CA LEU A 722 0.50 25.97 -41.46
C LEU A 722 0.28 24.66 -42.22
N HIS A 723 0.84 23.56 -41.71
CA HIS A 723 0.72 22.24 -42.31
C HIS A 723 0.21 21.23 -41.29
N VAL A 724 -0.74 20.37 -41.70
CA VAL A 724 -1.17 19.20 -40.93
C VAL A 724 -0.71 17.96 -41.69
N PRO A 725 0.21 17.15 -41.13
CA PRO A 725 0.65 15.92 -41.78
C PRO A 725 -0.51 14.93 -41.99
N GLU A 726 -0.58 14.30 -43.16
CA GLU A 726 -1.62 13.31 -43.49
C GLU A 726 -1.57 12.10 -42.53
N GLN A 727 -0.36 11.69 -42.12
CA GLN A 727 -0.13 10.60 -41.18
C GLN A 727 -0.85 10.81 -39.84
N LEU A 728 -0.97 12.06 -39.38
CA LEU A 728 -1.68 12.38 -38.14
C LEU A 728 -3.18 12.05 -38.26
N THR A 729 -3.79 12.32 -39.41
CA THR A 729 -5.21 12.00 -39.64
C THR A 729 -5.46 10.48 -39.63
N ILE A 730 -4.56 9.70 -40.24
CA ILE A 730 -4.59 8.22 -40.21
C ILE A 730 -4.41 7.69 -38.79
N TYR A 731 -3.49 8.28 -38.02
CA TYR A 731 -3.25 7.89 -36.63
C TYR A 731 -4.47 8.17 -35.74
N VAL A 732 -5.11 9.33 -35.92
CA VAL A 732 -6.35 9.69 -35.21
C VAL A 732 -7.46 8.70 -35.51
N ASP A 733 -7.68 8.29 -36.77
CA ASP A 733 -8.69 7.30 -37.11
C ASP A 733 -8.50 5.97 -36.36
N ARG A 734 -7.23 5.54 -36.21
CA ARG A 734 -6.89 4.35 -35.42
C ARG A 734 -7.15 4.57 -33.94
N LEU A 735 -6.73 5.71 -33.37
CA LEU A 735 -7.00 6.06 -31.97
C LEU A 735 -8.49 6.08 -31.64
N LEU A 736 -9.32 6.66 -32.52
CA LEU A 736 -10.76 6.75 -32.31
C LEU A 736 -11.45 5.37 -32.29
N SER A 737 -10.82 4.34 -32.87
CA SER A 737 -11.33 2.96 -32.83
C SER A 737 -11.03 2.21 -31.51
N ARG A 738 -10.26 2.82 -30.59
CA ARG A 738 -9.77 2.20 -29.35
C ARG A 738 -10.73 2.36 -28.17
N GLN A 739 -10.47 1.58 -27.12
CA GLN A 739 -11.30 1.50 -25.90
C GLN A 739 -10.49 1.59 -24.60
N GLU A 740 -9.17 1.58 -24.67
CA GLU A 740 -8.27 1.59 -23.51
C GLU A 740 -8.37 2.92 -22.74
N ALA A 741 -8.49 2.84 -21.42
CA ALA A 741 -8.75 4.01 -20.57
C ALA A 741 -7.72 5.13 -20.71
N ALA A 742 -6.43 4.79 -20.81
CA ALA A 742 -5.34 5.76 -21.01
C ALA A 742 -5.47 6.51 -22.35
N ILE A 743 -5.88 5.82 -23.42
CA ILE A 743 -6.14 6.42 -24.73
C ILE A 743 -7.37 7.32 -24.68
N LEU A 744 -8.47 6.85 -24.07
CA LEU A 744 -9.69 7.64 -23.95
C LEU A 744 -9.47 8.95 -23.17
N LEU A 745 -8.52 8.98 -22.24
CA LEU A 745 -8.17 10.18 -21.47
C LEU A 745 -7.46 11.26 -22.31
N VAL A 746 -6.62 10.87 -23.26
CA VAL A 746 -5.84 11.80 -24.09
C VAL A 746 -6.54 12.24 -25.38
N ILE A 747 -7.58 11.53 -25.84
CA ILE A 747 -8.32 11.89 -27.07
C ILE A 747 -8.81 13.35 -27.05
N PRO A 748 -9.48 13.85 -25.99
CA PRO A 748 -9.94 15.24 -25.93
C PRO A 748 -8.79 16.25 -26.08
N LEU A 749 -7.61 15.94 -25.54
CA LEU A 749 -6.43 16.81 -25.61
C LEU A 749 -5.97 17.03 -27.05
N LEU A 750 -6.04 16.00 -27.91
CA LEU A 750 -5.62 16.05 -29.31
C LEU A 750 -6.71 16.59 -30.25
N VAL A 751 -7.94 16.08 -30.17
CA VAL A 751 -8.96 16.39 -31.19
C VAL A 751 -9.39 17.87 -31.15
N ARG A 752 -9.37 18.49 -29.96
CA ARG A 752 -9.72 19.91 -29.75
C ARG A 752 -8.79 20.89 -30.49
N PRO A 753 -7.46 20.83 -30.34
CA PRO A 753 -6.56 21.65 -31.15
C PRO A 753 -6.48 21.18 -32.61
N LEU A 754 -6.59 19.88 -32.89
CA LEU A 754 -6.51 19.39 -34.27
C LEU A 754 -7.64 19.92 -35.16
N ILE A 755 -8.89 19.95 -34.69
CA ILE A 755 -10.01 20.47 -35.50
C ILE A 755 -9.83 21.97 -35.83
N GLU A 756 -9.27 22.75 -34.90
CA GLU A 756 -8.96 24.16 -35.10
C GLU A 756 -7.85 24.33 -36.15
N LEU A 757 -6.82 23.50 -36.07
CA LEU A 757 -5.72 23.52 -37.03
C LEU A 757 -6.19 23.14 -38.44
N LEU A 758 -7.00 22.07 -38.58
CA LEU A 758 -7.60 21.65 -39.85
C LEU A 758 -8.46 22.75 -40.49
N ARG A 759 -9.25 23.48 -39.67
CA ARG A 759 -10.05 24.61 -40.16
C ARG A 759 -9.19 25.76 -40.66
N ARG A 760 -8.10 26.09 -39.96
CA ARG A 760 -7.16 27.14 -40.37
C ARG A 760 -6.43 26.81 -41.67
N THR A 761 -6.08 25.54 -41.87
CA THR A 761 -5.42 25.05 -43.10
C THR A 761 -6.41 24.72 -44.22
N LYS A 762 -7.72 24.82 -43.98
CA LYS A 762 -8.79 24.40 -44.91
C LYS A 762 -8.69 22.92 -45.34
N ALA A 763 -8.06 22.09 -44.51
CA ALA A 763 -7.99 20.65 -44.72
C ALA A 763 -9.34 19.97 -44.40
N PRO A 764 -9.66 18.83 -45.03
CA PRO A 764 -10.90 18.11 -44.76
C PRO A 764 -10.93 17.61 -43.31
N LEU A 765 -12.10 17.72 -42.65
CA LEU A 765 -12.28 17.26 -41.26
C LEU A 765 -12.27 15.73 -41.12
N GLY A 766 -12.44 14.99 -42.22
CA GLY A 766 -12.43 13.52 -42.23
C GLY A 766 -13.40 12.91 -41.21
N SER A 767 -12.87 12.02 -40.37
CA SER A 767 -13.61 11.34 -39.29
C SER A 767 -14.07 12.25 -38.15
N LEU A 768 -13.50 13.46 -38.01
CA LEU A 768 -13.82 14.41 -36.94
C LEU A 768 -15.03 15.29 -37.27
N GLY A 769 -15.56 15.24 -38.49
CA GLY A 769 -16.76 15.99 -38.87
C GLY A 769 -18.01 15.50 -38.15
N ALA A 770 -18.85 16.42 -37.64
CA ALA A 770 -20.01 16.11 -36.78
C ALA A 770 -20.93 15.02 -37.34
N ARG A 771 -21.33 15.12 -38.62
CA ARG A 771 -22.21 14.14 -39.26
C ARG A 771 -21.56 12.76 -39.41
N THR A 772 -20.30 12.72 -39.85
CA THR A 772 -19.53 11.47 -40.03
C THR A 772 -19.32 10.77 -38.69
N LEU A 773 -18.89 11.53 -37.67
CA LEU A 773 -18.59 11.00 -36.35
C LEU A 773 -19.87 10.51 -35.64
N SER A 774 -20.94 11.31 -35.65
CA SER A 774 -22.24 10.94 -35.05
C SER A 774 -22.81 9.67 -35.67
N LYS A 775 -22.77 9.55 -37.01
CA LYS A 775 -23.21 8.34 -37.72
C LYS A 775 -22.43 7.11 -37.27
N GLN A 776 -21.11 7.22 -37.12
CA GLN A 776 -20.28 6.09 -36.73
C GLN A 776 -20.46 5.73 -35.25
N VAL A 777 -20.62 6.71 -34.36
CA VAL A 777 -20.93 6.48 -32.94
C VAL A 777 -22.25 5.73 -32.77
N ALA A 778 -23.29 6.10 -33.53
CA ALA A 778 -24.56 5.38 -33.50
C ALA A 778 -24.42 3.91 -33.97
N VAL A 779 -23.59 3.65 -34.99
CA VAL A 779 -23.29 2.29 -35.48
C VAL A 779 -22.54 1.47 -34.44
N ASP A 780 -21.56 2.07 -33.75
CA ASP A 780 -20.77 1.35 -32.75
C ASP A 780 -21.51 1.13 -31.44
N GLY A 781 -22.30 2.10 -30.99
CA GLY A 781 -23.14 2.01 -29.79
C GLY A 781 -24.22 0.93 -29.86
N ALA A 782 -24.58 0.50 -31.08
CA ALA A 782 -25.48 -0.63 -31.29
C ALA A 782 -24.79 -2.00 -31.07
N LYS A 783 -23.45 -2.05 -31.01
CA LYS A 783 -22.68 -3.29 -30.83
C LYS A 783 -22.55 -3.63 -29.35
N GLY A 784 -22.40 -4.92 -29.05
CA GLY A 784 -22.12 -5.40 -27.68
C GLY A 784 -20.69 -5.16 -27.21
N THR A 785 -19.77 -4.77 -28.09
CA THR A 785 -18.36 -4.49 -27.78
C THR A 785 -18.07 -3.00 -27.85
N LEU A 786 -17.12 -2.52 -27.05
CA LEU A 786 -16.69 -1.11 -26.99
C LEU A 786 -15.75 -0.68 -28.15
N GLY A 787 -15.73 -1.43 -29.26
CA GLY A 787 -14.92 -1.08 -30.42
C GLY A 787 -15.40 0.23 -31.04
N GLY A 788 -14.64 1.31 -30.82
CA GLY A 788 -15.04 2.68 -31.22
C GLY A 788 -15.41 3.63 -30.08
N ALA A 789 -15.20 3.25 -28.81
CA ALA A 789 -15.45 4.15 -27.67
C ALA A 789 -14.73 5.50 -27.80
N GLY A 790 -13.52 5.51 -28.40
CA GLY A 790 -12.78 6.73 -28.71
C GLY A 790 -13.55 7.74 -29.58
N ARG A 791 -14.40 7.27 -30.51
CA ARG A 791 -15.26 8.15 -31.32
C ARG A 791 -16.31 8.88 -30.50
N ALA A 792 -16.92 8.22 -29.52
CA ALA A 792 -17.90 8.84 -28.64
C ALA A 792 -17.24 9.91 -27.75
N ILE A 793 -16.06 9.62 -27.20
CA ILE A 793 -15.27 10.59 -26.44
C ILE A 793 -14.85 11.79 -27.30
N ALA A 794 -14.40 11.55 -28.54
CA ALA A 794 -14.09 12.64 -29.47
C ALA A 794 -15.33 13.47 -29.84
N LEU A 795 -16.49 12.84 -30.03
CA LEU A 795 -17.74 13.54 -30.31
C LEU A 795 -18.11 14.49 -29.17
N GLY A 796 -18.01 14.02 -27.92
CA GLY A 796 -18.16 14.86 -26.73
C GLY A 796 -17.17 16.03 -26.72
N ALA A 797 -15.88 15.77 -26.91
CA ALA A 797 -14.82 16.78 -26.91
C ALA A 797 -14.96 17.86 -27.99
N LEU A 798 -15.64 17.54 -29.10
CA LEU A 798 -15.84 18.44 -30.23
C LEU A 798 -17.20 19.12 -30.25
N THR A 799 -18.14 18.70 -29.39
CA THR A 799 -19.53 19.16 -29.42
C THR A 799 -19.64 20.68 -29.38
N SER A 800 -19.01 21.34 -28.39
CA SER A 800 -19.02 22.80 -28.25
C SER A 800 -18.24 23.55 -29.34
N ARG A 801 -17.46 22.82 -30.16
CA ARG A 801 -16.61 23.35 -31.23
C ARG A 801 -17.23 23.19 -32.61
N TYR A 802 -18.34 22.47 -32.76
CA TYR A 802 -19.05 22.39 -34.04
C TYR A 802 -19.84 23.66 -34.38
N GLY A 803 -20.21 24.45 -33.37
CA GLY A 803 -20.83 25.77 -33.50
C GLY A 803 -20.33 26.73 -32.43
N VAL A 804 -21.17 27.71 -32.04
CA VAL A 804 -20.87 28.63 -30.92
C VAL A 804 -21.46 28.03 -29.65
N GLY A 805 -20.65 27.24 -28.93
CA GLY A 805 -21.14 26.43 -27.81
C GLY A 805 -22.08 25.34 -28.33
N PHE A 806 -23.30 25.28 -27.80
CA PHE A 806 -24.32 24.34 -28.26
C PHE A 806 -25.22 24.87 -29.39
N ASP A 807 -24.94 26.06 -29.91
CA ASP A 807 -25.69 26.61 -31.04
C ASP A 807 -25.33 25.91 -32.37
N GLY A 808 -26.35 25.66 -33.20
CA GLY A 808 -26.23 25.07 -34.54
C GLY A 808 -26.54 23.57 -34.63
N GLU A 809 -27.02 23.14 -35.81
CA GLU A 809 -27.47 21.76 -36.10
C GLU A 809 -26.42 20.68 -35.80
N ALA A 810 -25.14 21.00 -35.99
CA ALA A 810 -24.05 20.05 -35.81
C ALA A 810 -23.78 19.73 -34.33
N ALA A 811 -23.95 20.71 -33.43
CA ALA A 811 -23.83 20.51 -31.99
C ALA A 811 -25.06 19.78 -31.42
N ALA A 812 -26.26 20.15 -31.87
CA ALA A 812 -27.50 19.46 -31.52
C ALA A 812 -27.46 17.97 -31.94
N LEU A 813 -27.00 17.67 -33.16
CA LEU A 813 -26.83 16.29 -33.62
C LEU A 813 -25.86 15.49 -32.73
N ALA A 814 -24.77 16.10 -32.29
CA ALA A 814 -23.79 15.44 -31.42
C ALA A 814 -24.37 15.12 -30.04
N ILE A 815 -25.07 16.08 -29.41
CA ILE A 815 -25.76 15.87 -28.13
C ILE A 815 -26.82 14.79 -28.27
N SER A 816 -27.68 14.85 -29.28
CA SER A 816 -28.75 13.86 -29.48
C SER A 816 -28.21 12.44 -29.70
N THR A 817 -27.08 12.33 -30.42
CA THR A 817 -26.39 11.04 -30.61
C THR A 817 -25.86 10.48 -29.29
N LEU A 818 -25.24 11.32 -28.45
CA LEU A 818 -24.72 10.91 -27.15
C LEU A 818 -25.83 10.63 -26.13
N ALA A 819 -26.92 11.41 -26.16
CA ALA A 819 -28.12 11.19 -25.37
C ALA A 819 -28.77 9.85 -25.73
N THR A 820 -28.87 9.51 -27.01
CA THR A 820 -29.36 8.19 -27.45
C THR A 820 -28.44 7.05 -26.99
N LEU A 821 -27.13 7.29 -26.86
CA LEU A 821 -26.18 6.29 -26.40
C LEU A 821 -26.33 5.93 -24.92
N ILE A 822 -26.92 6.81 -24.09
CA ILE A 822 -27.14 6.55 -22.66
C ILE A 822 -28.11 5.37 -22.40
N ILE A 823 -28.94 5.03 -23.38
CA ILE A 823 -29.89 3.91 -23.33
C ILE A 823 -29.39 2.67 -24.09
N ALA A 824 -28.10 2.63 -24.47
CA ALA A 824 -27.51 1.50 -25.19
C ALA A 824 -27.70 0.17 -24.44
N LYS A 825 -27.75 -0.96 -25.15
CA LYS A 825 -27.97 -2.27 -24.50
C LYS A 825 -26.85 -2.64 -23.53
N ALA A 826 -25.60 -2.36 -23.88
CA ALA A 826 -24.45 -2.64 -23.04
C ALA A 826 -24.16 -1.49 -22.08
N VAL A 827 -23.99 -1.81 -20.80
CA VAL A 827 -23.76 -0.84 -19.72
C VAL A 827 -22.48 -0.03 -19.95
N ASP A 828 -21.42 -0.65 -20.47
CA ASP A 828 -20.17 0.05 -20.73
C ASP A 828 -20.33 1.21 -21.75
N TRP A 829 -21.18 1.05 -22.76
CA TRP A 829 -21.49 2.14 -23.71
C TRP A 829 -22.23 3.30 -23.03
N ARG A 830 -23.06 3.02 -22.03
CA ARG A 830 -23.74 4.06 -21.24
C ARG A 830 -22.76 4.84 -20.37
N VAL A 831 -21.75 4.16 -19.79
CA VAL A 831 -20.65 4.82 -19.07
C VAL A 831 -19.88 5.74 -20.02
N ILE A 832 -19.53 5.26 -21.22
CA ILE A 832 -18.87 6.08 -22.24
C ILE A 832 -19.73 7.27 -22.68
N ALA A 833 -21.05 7.08 -22.83
CA ALA A 833 -21.98 8.16 -23.15
C ALA A 833 -22.01 9.25 -22.07
N ALA A 834 -22.16 8.87 -20.79
CA ALA A 834 -22.14 9.80 -19.67
C ALA A 834 -20.82 10.59 -19.60
N ARG A 835 -19.69 9.91 -19.80
CA ARG A 835 -18.37 10.54 -19.87
C ARG A 835 -18.21 11.48 -21.05
N ALA A 836 -18.72 11.11 -22.23
CA ALA A 836 -18.68 11.97 -23.42
C ALA A 836 -19.55 13.22 -23.25
N LEU A 837 -20.74 13.10 -22.65
CA LEU A 837 -21.61 14.23 -22.32
C LEU A 837 -20.94 15.17 -21.31
N GLU A 838 -20.29 14.62 -20.29
CA GLU A 838 -19.51 15.41 -19.34
C GLU A 838 -18.37 16.19 -20.04
N ILE A 839 -17.62 15.52 -20.93
CA ILE A 839 -16.55 16.17 -21.71
C ILE A 839 -17.11 17.28 -22.62
N ALA A 840 -18.34 17.13 -23.13
CA ALA A 840 -19.02 18.17 -23.91
C ALA A 840 -19.33 19.43 -23.08
N LEU A 841 -19.55 19.28 -21.77
CA LEU A 841 -19.79 20.39 -20.86
C LEU A 841 -18.52 21.16 -20.48
N GLN A 842 -17.37 20.50 -20.40
CA GLN A 842 -16.11 21.10 -19.91
C GLN A 842 -15.66 22.37 -20.67
N ASP A 843 -15.92 22.44 -21.99
CA ASP A 843 -15.50 23.55 -22.87
C ASP A 843 -16.66 24.52 -23.21
N LEU A 844 -17.80 24.41 -22.53
CA LEU A 844 -19.00 25.18 -22.87
C LEU A 844 -18.93 26.65 -22.41
N GLY A 845 -18.21 26.94 -21.32
CA GLY A 845 -18.14 28.28 -20.71
C GLY A 845 -19.53 28.85 -20.40
N ASP A 846 -19.76 30.13 -20.75
CA ASP A 846 -21.08 30.79 -20.62
C ASP A 846 -22.11 30.31 -21.67
N GLY A 847 -21.71 29.43 -22.59
CA GLY A 847 -22.53 28.97 -23.72
C GLY A 847 -23.79 28.20 -23.32
N LEU A 848 -23.91 27.77 -22.06
CA LEU A 848 -25.14 27.16 -21.53
C LEU A 848 -26.31 28.17 -21.49
N ALA A 849 -26.02 29.46 -21.28
CA ALA A 849 -27.05 30.50 -21.24
C ALA A 849 -27.69 30.74 -22.61
N SER A 850 -26.89 30.62 -23.68
CA SER A 850 -27.29 30.79 -25.07
C SER A 850 -27.70 29.48 -25.76
N ALA A 851 -27.74 28.36 -25.05
CA ALA A 851 -28.09 27.07 -25.64
C ALA A 851 -29.54 27.04 -26.20
N PRO A 852 -29.78 26.30 -27.29
CA PRO A 852 -31.13 26.07 -27.85
C PRO A 852 -32.09 25.39 -26.87
N GLU A 853 -33.40 25.60 -27.05
CA GLU A 853 -34.44 25.09 -26.13
C GLU A 853 -34.68 23.59 -26.18
N ASP A 854 -34.30 22.94 -27.27
CA ASP A 854 -34.39 21.52 -27.50
C ASP A 854 -33.19 20.74 -26.94
N VAL A 855 -32.00 21.35 -26.91
CA VAL A 855 -30.75 20.66 -26.57
C VAL A 855 -30.57 20.44 -25.06
N VAL A 856 -30.86 21.44 -24.23
CA VAL A 856 -30.62 21.34 -22.77
C VAL A 856 -31.54 20.32 -22.09
N PRO A 857 -32.85 20.29 -22.37
CA PRO A 857 -33.73 19.26 -21.82
C PRO A 857 -33.34 17.85 -22.25
N GLU A 858 -32.90 17.65 -23.50
CA GLU A 858 -32.42 16.34 -23.98
C GLU A 858 -31.17 15.88 -23.23
N LEU A 859 -30.19 16.78 -23.07
CA LEU A 859 -28.98 16.54 -22.28
C LEU A 859 -29.29 16.17 -20.84
N VAL A 860 -30.14 16.96 -20.17
CA VAL A 860 -30.47 16.73 -18.76
C VAL A 860 -31.27 15.45 -18.58
N ASN A 861 -32.18 15.14 -19.51
CA ASN A 861 -32.89 13.86 -19.51
C ASN A 861 -31.94 12.66 -19.69
N ALA A 862 -30.90 12.79 -20.51
CA ALA A 862 -29.87 11.76 -20.63
C ALA A 862 -29.09 11.58 -19.31
N ILE A 863 -28.67 12.67 -18.66
CA ILE A 863 -28.00 12.61 -17.36
C ILE A 863 -28.91 11.96 -16.30
N HIS A 864 -30.17 12.40 -16.22
CA HIS A 864 -31.19 11.84 -15.33
C HIS A 864 -31.38 10.33 -15.57
N THR A 865 -31.41 9.90 -16.83
CA THR A 865 -31.50 8.48 -17.19
C THR A 865 -30.28 7.70 -16.66
N GLY A 866 -29.07 8.24 -16.79
CA GLY A 866 -27.85 7.63 -16.25
C GLY A 866 -27.82 7.57 -14.72
N LEU A 867 -28.32 8.59 -14.03
CA LEU A 867 -28.47 8.63 -12.56
C LEU A 867 -29.51 7.64 -12.02
N ASN A 868 -30.33 7.08 -12.91
CA ASN A 868 -31.38 6.10 -12.62
C ASN A 868 -31.10 4.73 -13.27
N ASP A 869 -29.83 4.43 -13.61
CA ASP A 869 -29.43 3.11 -14.10
C ASP A 869 -29.21 2.11 -12.94
N TYR A 870 -30.12 1.15 -12.82
CA TYR A 870 -30.08 0.05 -11.84
C TYR A 870 -29.99 -1.31 -12.53
N THR A 871 -29.28 -1.39 -13.65
CA THR A 871 -29.05 -2.65 -14.36
C THR A 871 -28.24 -3.62 -13.48
N VAL A 872 -28.74 -4.85 -13.32
CA VAL A 872 -28.10 -5.92 -12.54
C VAL A 872 -27.74 -7.09 -13.45
N ASP A 873 -26.51 -7.59 -13.33
CA ASP A 873 -26.06 -8.84 -13.95
C ASP A 873 -25.51 -9.82 -12.89
N GLU A 874 -24.84 -10.90 -13.30
CA GLU A 874 -24.24 -11.90 -12.39
C GLU A 874 -23.19 -11.31 -11.42
N ARG A 875 -22.62 -10.13 -11.74
CA ARG A 875 -21.66 -9.40 -10.89
C ARG A 875 -22.35 -8.46 -9.89
N GLY A 876 -23.68 -8.35 -9.95
CA GLY A 876 -24.47 -7.43 -9.13
C GLY A 876 -24.88 -6.18 -9.89
N ASP A 877 -24.97 -5.05 -9.19
CA ASP A 877 -25.45 -3.77 -9.72
C ASP A 877 -24.38 -3.09 -10.59
N ILE A 878 -24.29 -3.49 -11.86
CA ILE A 878 -23.37 -2.89 -12.84
C ILE A 878 -23.82 -1.50 -13.28
N GLY A 879 -25.12 -1.18 -13.16
CA GLY A 879 -25.66 0.16 -13.43
C GLY A 879 -25.08 1.24 -12.52
N SER A 880 -24.57 0.85 -11.34
CA SER A 880 -23.80 1.74 -10.46
C SER A 880 -22.62 2.44 -11.14
N LEU A 881 -21.98 1.82 -12.14
CA LEU A 881 -20.89 2.43 -12.93
C LEU A 881 -21.39 3.61 -13.76
N VAL A 882 -22.60 3.50 -14.33
CA VAL A 882 -23.24 4.57 -15.11
C VAL A 882 -23.63 5.71 -14.17
N ARG A 883 -24.22 5.38 -13.01
CA ARG A 883 -24.57 6.38 -11.99
C ARG A 883 -23.36 7.17 -11.50
N LEU A 884 -22.23 6.52 -11.25
CA LEU A 884 -20.99 7.20 -10.84
C LEU A 884 -20.53 8.22 -11.89
N GLN A 885 -20.51 7.83 -13.17
CA GLN A 885 -20.12 8.75 -14.24
C GLN A 885 -21.17 9.85 -14.50
N ALA A 886 -22.46 9.53 -14.38
CA ALA A 886 -23.54 10.49 -14.54
C ALA A 886 -23.56 11.52 -13.39
N LEU A 887 -23.13 11.16 -12.18
CA LEU A 887 -22.93 12.10 -11.07
C LEU A 887 -21.85 13.15 -11.39
N ASP A 888 -20.75 12.74 -12.02
CA ASP A 888 -19.72 13.66 -12.50
C ASP A 888 -20.27 14.62 -13.56
N CYS A 889 -21.03 14.08 -14.52
CA CYS A 889 -21.70 14.88 -15.54
C CYS A 889 -22.71 15.88 -14.95
N ALA A 890 -23.56 15.43 -14.01
CA ALA A 890 -24.54 16.26 -13.31
C ALA A 890 -23.87 17.37 -12.50
N SER A 891 -22.77 17.05 -11.80
CA SER A 891 -22.01 18.03 -11.03
C SER A 891 -21.45 19.14 -11.91
N HIS A 892 -20.82 18.79 -13.04
CA HIS A 892 -20.32 19.77 -14.01
C HIS A 892 -21.45 20.63 -14.60
N PHE A 893 -22.58 20.03 -14.99
CA PHE A 893 -23.75 20.79 -15.47
C PHE A 893 -24.23 21.82 -14.44
N LEU A 894 -24.38 21.40 -13.17
CA LEU A 894 -24.88 22.28 -12.11
C LEU A 894 -23.87 23.39 -11.74
N GLN A 895 -22.57 23.13 -11.84
CA GLN A 895 -21.53 24.15 -11.69
C GLN A 895 -21.66 25.24 -12.76
N LEU A 896 -21.83 24.85 -14.04
CA LEU A 896 -22.06 25.81 -15.13
C LEU A 896 -23.37 26.58 -14.93
N TRP A 897 -24.45 25.89 -14.55
CA TRP A 897 -25.75 26.50 -14.31
C TRP A 897 -25.69 27.57 -13.21
N ARG A 898 -24.91 27.35 -12.14
CA ARG A 898 -24.69 28.35 -11.07
C ARG A 898 -23.92 29.57 -11.51
N GLY A 899 -22.99 29.40 -12.44
CA GLY A 899 -22.23 30.49 -13.02
C GLY A 899 -23.10 31.44 -13.87
N MET A 900 -24.29 31.01 -14.30
CA MET A 900 -25.12 31.79 -15.20
C MET A 900 -25.72 33.05 -14.56
N PRO A 901 -25.83 34.15 -15.33
CA PRO A 901 -26.50 35.37 -14.89
C PRO A 901 -28.01 35.14 -14.72
N THR A 902 -28.58 35.76 -13.68
CA THR A 902 -30.03 35.77 -13.45
C THR A 902 -30.70 36.84 -14.31
N LYS A 903 -31.78 36.50 -15.02
CA LYS A 903 -32.58 37.49 -15.77
C LYS A 903 -33.72 38.01 -14.89
N GLN A 904 -34.00 39.31 -14.95
CA GLN A 904 -35.23 39.88 -14.37
C GLN A 904 -36.45 39.34 -15.13
N ALA A 905 -37.55 39.13 -14.40
CA ALA A 905 -38.82 38.71 -15.00
C ALA A 905 -39.29 39.74 -16.06
N GLN A 906 -39.87 39.28 -17.18
CA GLN A 906 -40.25 40.13 -18.32
C GLN A 906 -41.28 41.22 -17.96
N ASP A 907 -41.97 41.05 -16.85
CA ASP A 907 -43.01 41.90 -16.27
C ASP A 907 -42.54 42.71 -15.05
N GLY A 908 -41.26 42.61 -14.67
CA GLY A 908 -40.65 43.35 -13.55
C GLY A 908 -41.19 42.99 -12.16
N SER A 909 -42.07 41.98 -12.05
CA SER A 909 -42.83 41.65 -10.83
C SER A 909 -42.22 40.52 -10.00
N GLY A 910 -41.26 39.77 -10.56
CA GLY A 910 -40.68 38.57 -9.96
C GLY A 910 -39.19 38.67 -9.60
N PRO A 911 -38.71 37.85 -8.66
CA PRO A 911 -37.29 37.74 -8.36
C PRO A 911 -36.51 37.28 -9.61
N PRO A 912 -35.25 37.72 -9.77
CA PRO A 912 -34.46 37.36 -10.94
C PRO A 912 -34.20 35.83 -10.95
N GLN A 913 -34.52 35.17 -12.06
CA GLN A 913 -34.46 33.71 -12.20
C GLN A 913 -33.39 33.32 -13.23
N ARG A 914 -32.74 32.17 -12.98
CA ARG A 914 -31.86 31.53 -13.98
C ARG A 914 -32.71 30.74 -14.98
N ARG A 915 -32.23 30.60 -16.21
CA ARG A 915 -32.80 29.65 -17.18
C ARG A 915 -32.55 28.21 -16.67
N TRP A 916 -33.36 27.24 -17.08
CA TRP A 916 -33.18 25.81 -16.75
C TRP A 916 -33.38 25.41 -15.27
N ILE A 917 -34.17 26.16 -14.50
CA ILE A 917 -34.43 25.84 -13.07
C ILE A 917 -35.03 24.45 -12.91
N SER A 918 -36.00 24.07 -13.74
CA SER A 918 -36.65 22.75 -13.70
C SER A 918 -35.67 21.60 -13.91
N GLU A 919 -34.80 21.75 -14.91
CA GLU A 919 -33.79 20.79 -15.30
C GLU A 919 -32.72 20.64 -14.22
N SER A 920 -32.26 21.76 -13.66
CA SER A 920 -31.32 21.75 -12.53
C SER A 920 -31.93 21.14 -11.27
N GLN A 921 -33.21 21.43 -10.99
CA GLN A 921 -33.92 20.85 -9.85
C GLN A 921 -34.03 19.32 -9.99
N LEU A 922 -34.24 18.80 -11.21
CA LEU A 922 -34.27 17.36 -11.46
C LEU A 922 -32.94 16.69 -11.09
N LEU A 923 -31.81 17.27 -11.50
CA LEU A 923 -30.49 16.72 -11.17
C LEU A 923 -30.14 16.85 -9.67
N LEU A 924 -30.54 17.97 -9.04
CA LEU A 924 -30.39 18.15 -7.59
C LEU A 924 -31.20 17.11 -6.81
N ALA A 925 -32.41 16.81 -7.26
CA ALA A 925 -33.25 15.75 -6.71
C ALA A 925 -32.57 14.37 -6.79
N ASP A 926 -32.00 14.02 -7.95
CA ASP A 926 -31.25 12.77 -8.09
C ASP A 926 -30.02 12.70 -7.18
N ILE A 927 -29.26 13.80 -7.06
CA ILE A 927 -28.09 13.86 -6.18
C ILE A 927 -28.50 13.65 -4.72
N LEU A 928 -29.56 14.30 -4.24
CA LEU A 928 -30.06 14.12 -2.87
C LEU A 928 -30.47 12.66 -2.62
N ARG A 929 -31.18 12.05 -3.56
CA ARG A 929 -31.59 10.63 -3.50
C ARG A 929 -30.37 9.70 -3.44
N LEU A 930 -29.41 9.84 -4.37
CA LEU A 930 -28.20 9.01 -4.44
C LEU A 930 -27.24 9.27 -3.26
N SER A 931 -27.32 10.43 -2.62
CA SER A 931 -26.56 10.75 -1.40
C SER A 931 -26.97 9.89 -0.19
N LEU A 932 -28.07 9.14 -0.31
CA LEU A 932 -28.57 8.13 0.63
C LEU A 932 -28.69 6.76 -0.06
N GLU A 933 -27.81 6.45 -1.01
CA GLU A 933 -27.78 5.14 -1.67
C GLU A 933 -27.19 4.05 -0.75
N LYS A 934 -27.64 2.79 -0.91
CA LYS A 934 -27.09 1.65 -0.16
C LYS A 934 -25.62 1.35 -0.51
N LEU A 935 -25.24 1.53 -1.77
CA LEU A 935 -23.88 1.29 -2.27
C LEU A 935 -22.93 2.40 -1.84
N ASP A 936 -21.96 2.05 -1.00
CA ASP A 936 -20.98 3.00 -0.44
C ASP A 936 -20.32 3.89 -1.50
N ARG A 937 -19.83 3.32 -2.61
CA ARG A 937 -19.15 4.09 -3.67
C ARG A 937 -20.04 5.18 -4.28
N VAL A 938 -21.30 4.86 -4.59
CA VAL A 938 -22.26 5.79 -5.17
C VAL A 938 -22.63 6.86 -4.14
N ARG A 939 -22.90 6.43 -2.91
CA ARG A 939 -23.24 7.34 -1.80
C ARG A 939 -22.12 8.34 -1.53
N SER A 940 -20.88 7.88 -1.43
CA SER A 940 -19.72 8.74 -1.20
C SER A 940 -19.53 9.76 -2.32
N LYS A 941 -19.68 9.36 -3.59
CA LYS A 941 -19.58 10.28 -4.73
C LYS A 941 -20.72 11.31 -4.74
N ALA A 942 -21.96 10.87 -4.54
CA ALA A 942 -23.13 11.75 -4.48
C ALA A 942 -23.09 12.69 -3.26
N ALA A 943 -22.50 12.27 -2.14
CA ALA A 943 -22.26 13.10 -0.96
C ALA A 943 -21.32 14.28 -1.27
N LEU A 944 -20.24 14.03 -2.01
CA LEU A 944 -19.32 15.08 -2.48
C LEU A 944 -20.04 16.05 -3.42
N CYS A 945 -20.81 15.53 -4.38
CA CYS A 945 -21.65 16.38 -5.24
C CYS A 945 -22.64 17.20 -4.39
N ARG A 946 -23.33 16.59 -3.42
CA ARG A 946 -24.25 17.29 -2.52
C ARG A 946 -23.56 18.43 -1.77
N ARG A 947 -22.36 18.21 -1.22
CA ARG A 947 -21.59 19.25 -0.53
C ARG A 947 -21.30 20.43 -1.45
N ASP A 948 -20.82 20.17 -2.66
CA ASP A 948 -20.45 21.23 -3.60
C ASP A 948 -21.70 21.98 -4.11
N GLN A 949 -22.86 21.34 -4.08
CA GLN A 949 -24.12 21.92 -4.53
C GLN A 949 -24.94 22.59 -3.39
N PHE A 950 -24.86 22.19 -2.13
CA PHE A 950 -25.73 22.76 -1.08
C PHE A 950 -24.88 23.50 -0.03
N THR A 951 -24.73 24.83 -0.19
CA THR A 951 -23.91 25.69 0.67
C THR A 951 -24.44 25.88 2.09
N GLU A 952 -25.73 25.65 2.31
CA GLU A 952 -26.41 25.83 3.61
C GLU A 952 -26.28 24.61 4.55
N MET A 953 -25.65 23.52 4.10
CA MET A 953 -25.43 22.31 4.89
C MET A 953 -23.93 21.99 4.94
N SER A 954 -23.25 22.40 6.02
CA SER A 954 -21.84 22.08 6.23
C SER A 954 -21.69 20.59 6.56
N ILE A 955 -21.32 19.78 5.57
CA ILE A 955 -20.97 18.37 5.76
C ILE A 955 -19.43 18.29 5.83
N PRO A 956 -18.84 17.75 6.91
CA PRO A 956 -17.39 17.54 7.02
C PRO A 956 -16.86 16.59 5.93
N ASP A 957 -15.55 16.65 5.66
CA ASP A 957 -14.92 15.82 4.62
C ASP A 957 -15.14 14.31 4.89
N PHE A 958 -15.52 13.55 3.87
CA PHE A 958 -15.74 12.10 3.99
C PHE A 958 -14.45 11.36 4.36
N ALA A 959 -13.28 11.92 4.03
CA ALA A 959 -11.98 11.42 4.47
C ALA A 959 -11.68 11.68 5.97
N GLU A 960 -12.37 12.64 6.59
CA GLU A 960 -12.24 13.01 8.00
C GLU A 960 -13.30 12.35 8.90
N LEU A 961 -14.28 11.64 8.32
CA LEU A 961 -15.37 10.97 9.04
C LEU A 961 -15.09 9.46 9.14
N PRO A 962 -14.49 8.97 10.25
CA PRO A 962 -14.15 7.56 10.41
C PRO A 962 -15.35 6.59 10.46
N HIS A 963 -16.60 7.08 10.40
CA HIS A 963 -17.82 6.28 10.46
C HIS A 963 -18.91 6.83 9.52
N GLY A 964 -19.33 6.06 8.51
CA GLY A 964 -20.35 6.46 7.51
C GLY A 964 -21.73 6.80 8.08
N ILE A 965 -22.02 6.45 9.35
CA ILE A 965 -23.29 6.75 10.01
C ILE A 965 -23.46 8.23 10.36
N VAL A 966 -22.36 8.93 10.69
CA VAL A 966 -22.38 10.36 11.03
C VAL A 966 -22.85 11.19 9.85
N TYR A 967 -22.34 10.86 8.66
CA TYR A 967 -22.79 11.47 7.42
C TYR A 967 -24.29 11.23 7.19
N ILE A 968 -24.79 10.02 7.42
CA ILE A 968 -26.20 9.68 7.20
C ILE A 968 -27.10 10.48 8.13
N ALA A 969 -26.76 10.63 9.41
CA ALA A 969 -27.51 11.46 10.35
C ALA A 969 -27.65 12.91 9.85
N LEU A 970 -26.54 13.53 9.41
CA LEU A 970 -26.55 14.88 8.82
C LEU A 970 -27.33 14.94 7.50
N ALA A 971 -27.22 13.91 6.67
CA ALA A 971 -27.90 13.85 5.37
C ALA A 971 -29.43 13.76 5.52
N LEU A 972 -29.92 13.21 6.63
CA LEU A 972 -31.34 13.07 6.98
C LEU A 972 -31.94 14.30 7.66
N GLU A 973 -31.14 15.17 8.27
CA GLU A 973 -31.60 16.37 9.00
C GLU A 973 -32.64 17.21 8.24
N PRO A 974 -32.50 17.46 6.92
CA PRO A 974 -33.47 18.29 6.19
C PRO A 974 -34.90 17.73 6.16
N LEU A 975 -35.10 16.43 6.46
CA LEU A 975 -36.44 15.86 6.59
C LEU A 975 -37.26 16.51 7.72
N CYS A 976 -36.59 17.12 8.69
CA CYS A 976 -37.21 17.75 9.87
C CYS A 976 -36.96 19.27 9.93
N GLN A 977 -36.55 19.90 8.83
CA GLN A 977 -36.34 21.34 8.75
C GLN A 977 -37.50 22.04 8.01
N PRO A 978 -38.08 23.12 8.56
CA PRO A 978 -39.19 23.86 7.92
C PRO A 978 -38.83 24.50 6.57
N SER A 979 -37.55 24.77 6.34
CA SER A 979 -37.02 25.40 5.11
C SER A 979 -36.90 24.44 3.93
N SER A 980 -37.06 23.13 4.14
CA SER A 980 -36.86 22.11 3.10
C SER A 980 -37.99 22.11 2.07
N PRO A 981 -37.70 22.29 0.77
CA PRO A 981 -38.74 22.31 -0.24
C PRO A 981 -39.33 20.90 -0.48
N PRO A 982 -40.62 20.78 -0.87
CA PRO A 982 -41.29 19.48 -1.01
C PRO A 982 -40.60 18.49 -1.96
N TRP A 983 -40.00 18.99 -3.04
CA TRP A 983 -39.27 18.15 -3.99
C TRP A 983 -38.02 17.52 -3.36
N ALA A 984 -37.32 18.24 -2.47
CA ALA A 984 -36.11 17.75 -1.80
C ALA A 984 -36.49 16.72 -0.73
N ILE A 985 -37.57 16.96 0.02
CA ILE A 985 -38.12 15.99 0.97
C ILE A 985 -38.44 14.69 0.23
N ARG A 986 -39.16 14.76 -0.90
CA ARG A 986 -39.48 13.58 -1.71
C ARG A 986 -38.23 12.79 -2.12
N SER A 987 -37.20 13.46 -2.63
CA SER A 987 -35.95 12.81 -3.04
C SER A 987 -35.19 12.18 -1.87
N LEU A 988 -35.15 12.85 -0.71
CA LEU A 988 -34.52 12.31 0.50
C LEU A 988 -35.26 11.08 1.00
N VAL A 989 -36.61 11.11 1.03
CA VAL A 989 -37.43 9.94 1.41
C VAL A 989 -37.16 8.77 0.46
N GLU A 990 -37.08 9.02 -0.86
CA GLU A 990 -36.71 7.98 -1.82
C GLU A 990 -35.30 7.43 -1.59
N GLY A 991 -34.33 8.29 -1.23
CA GLY A 991 -33.00 7.87 -0.80
C GLY A 991 -33.02 7.00 0.47
N THR A 992 -33.84 7.37 1.47
CA THR A 992 -33.96 6.58 2.71
C THR A 992 -34.40 5.14 2.46
N ILE A 993 -35.25 4.91 1.45
CA ILE A 993 -35.68 3.57 1.05
C ILE A 993 -34.48 2.70 0.69
N SER A 994 -33.47 3.26 0.01
CA SER A 994 -32.26 2.52 -0.36
C SER A 994 -31.38 2.23 0.85
N VAL A 995 -30.95 3.26 1.60
CA VAL A 995 -29.99 3.09 2.71
C VAL A 995 -30.59 2.45 3.97
N ALA A 996 -31.87 2.64 4.26
CA ALA A 996 -32.52 2.10 5.47
C ALA A 996 -33.37 0.84 5.19
N GLY A 997 -33.62 0.49 3.93
CA GLY A 997 -34.41 -0.69 3.56
C GLY A 997 -33.65 -2.03 3.60
N GLY A 998 -32.31 -2.02 3.52
CA GLY A 998 -31.48 -3.25 3.52
C GLY A 998 -31.08 -3.71 4.92
N GLY A 999 -31.26 -5.01 5.24
CA GLY A 999 -31.16 -5.52 6.63
C GLY A 999 -29.93 -6.37 6.98
N ALA A 1000 -29.05 -6.68 6.03
CA ALA A 1000 -27.91 -7.57 6.28
C ALA A 1000 -26.62 -6.84 6.70
N GLU A 1001 -26.47 -5.58 6.29
CA GLU A 1001 -25.25 -4.79 6.52
C GLU A 1001 -25.40 -3.87 7.74
N THR A 1002 -24.37 -3.82 8.59
CA THR A 1002 -24.36 -3.05 9.84
C THR A 1002 -24.69 -1.58 9.64
N LEU A 1003 -24.13 -0.94 8.60
CA LEU A 1003 -24.40 0.47 8.33
C LEU A 1003 -25.87 0.72 7.97
N LEU A 1004 -26.50 -0.14 7.17
CA LEU A 1004 -27.91 -0.01 6.79
C LEU A 1004 -28.84 -0.25 8.00
N GLN A 1005 -28.46 -1.15 8.91
CA GLN A 1005 -29.15 -1.36 10.19
C GLN A 1005 -29.02 -0.16 11.13
N LEU A 1006 -27.85 0.49 11.20
CA LEU A 1006 -27.69 1.72 11.97
C LEU A 1006 -28.45 2.88 11.32
N SER A 1007 -28.47 2.95 9.98
CA SER A 1007 -29.14 4.02 9.23
C SER A 1007 -30.65 4.06 9.48
N ARG A 1008 -31.30 2.88 9.54
CA ARG A 1008 -32.73 2.80 9.90
C ARG A 1008 -32.99 3.19 11.36
N GLN A 1009 -32.06 2.91 12.29
CA GLN A 1009 -32.19 3.29 13.69
C GLN A 1009 -32.07 4.82 13.84
N GLU A 1010 -31.12 5.44 13.14
CA GLU A 1010 -30.97 6.89 13.08
C GLU A 1010 -32.21 7.57 12.48
N LEU A 1011 -32.77 7.04 11.38
CA LEU A 1011 -34.00 7.57 10.79
C LEU A 1011 -35.17 7.53 11.80
N VAL A 1012 -35.37 6.42 12.51
CA VAL A 1012 -36.41 6.31 13.54
C VAL A 1012 -36.12 7.27 14.70
N GLY A 1013 -34.87 7.35 15.14
CA GLY A 1013 -34.43 8.29 16.18
C GLY A 1013 -34.80 9.73 15.82
N LEU A 1014 -34.43 10.17 14.62
CA LEU A 1014 -34.74 11.51 14.10
C LEU A 1014 -36.24 11.77 14.05
N LEU A 1015 -37.02 10.87 13.42
CA LEU A 1015 -38.47 11.03 13.26
C LEU A 1015 -39.23 10.97 14.60
N SER A 1016 -38.72 10.23 15.59
CA SER A 1016 -39.34 10.14 16.92
C SER A 1016 -39.14 11.39 17.78
N GLN A 1017 -38.10 12.18 17.50
CA GLN A 1017 -37.74 13.40 18.20
C GLN A 1017 -38.28 14.66 17.50
N ALA A 1018 -38.63 14.56 16.22
CA ALA A 1018 -39.16 15.66 15.43
C ALA A 1018 -40.61 16.02 15.81
N ASP A 1019 -41.04 17.24 15.44
CA ASP A 1019 -42.45 17.62 15.53
C ASP A 1019 -43.32 16.61 14.75
N PRO A 1020 -44.44 16.11 15.33
CA PRO A 1020 -45.35 15.21 14.65
C PRO A 1020 -45.78 15.62 13.23
N GLU A 1021 -45.77 16.92 12.88
CA GLU A 1021 -46.04 17.40 11.52
C GLU A 1021 -45.01 16.88 10.49
N HIS A 1022 -43.73 16.78 10.87
CA HIS A 1022 -42.66 16.26 10.01
C HIS A 1022 -42.81 14.74 9.81
N LEU A 1023 -43.19 14.00 10.86
CA LEU A 1023 -43.51 12.58 10.74
C LEU A 1023 -44.71 12.35 9.81
N HIS A 1024 -45.75 13.17 9.93
CA HIS A 1024 -46.91 13.12 9.03
C HIS A 1024 -46.51 13.40 7.57
N THR A 1025 -45.66 14.40 7.36
CA THR A 1025 -45.12 14.76 6.04
C THR A 1025 -44.27 13.63 5.45
N PHE A 1026 -43.35 13.06 6.24
CA PHE A 1026 -42.51 11.94 5.83
C PHE A 1026 -43.36 10.76 5.37
N LEU A 1027 -44.31 10.29 6.20
CA LEU A 1027 -45.11 9.11 5.88
C LEU A 1027 -46.13 9.34 4.76
N THR A 1028 -46.67 10.56 4.63
CA THR A 1028 -47.53 10.90 3.49
C THR A 1028 -46.73 10.91 2.18
N THR A 1029 -45.51 11.44 2.22
CA THR A 1029 -44.58 11.41 1.08
C THR A 1029 -44.15 9.97 0.75
N TYR A 1030 -43.87 9.16 1.77
CA TYR A 1030 -43.55 7.74 1.63
C TYR A 1030 -44.70 6.98 0.96
N LEU A 1031 -45.94 7.22 1.38
CA LEU A 1031 -47.13 6.63 0.78
C LEU A 1031 -47.31 7.06 -0.69
N ALA A 1032 -47.04 8.33 -1.02
CA ALA A 1032 -47.06 8.79 -2.40
C ALA A 1032 -46.03 8.02 -3.25
N ILE A 1033 -44.80 7.86 -2.76
CA ILE A 1033 -43.76 7.08 -3.46
C ILE A 1033 -44.19 5.62 -3.64
N LEU A 1034 -44.76 4.97 -2.61
CA LEU A 1034 -45.29 3.62 -2.73
C LEU A 1034 -46.40 3.49 -3.77
N ARG A 1035 -47.24 4.52 -3.93
CA ARG A 1035 -48.28 4.55 -4.97
C ARG A 1035 -47.69 4.69 -6.36
N ASP A 1036 -46.66 5.52 -6.50
CA ASP A 1036 -45.97 5.69 -7.76
C ASP A 1036 -45.36 4.35 -8.20
N LEU A 1037 -44.80 3.56 -7.26
CA LEU A 1037 -44.30 2.19 -7.49
C LEU A 1037 -45.35 1.18 -8.01
N ILE A 1038 -46.66 1.47 -7.93
CA ILE A 1038 -47.74 0.60 -8.44
C ILE A 1038 -47.99 0.83 -9.93
N SER A 1039 -47.82 2.05 -10.42
CA SER A 1039 -48.23 2.45 -11.76
C SER A 1039 -47.38 1.76 -12.84
N THR A 1040 -48.02 1.03 -13.75
CA THR A 1040 -47.37 0.57 -14.99
C THR A 1040 -47.08 1.75 -15.91
N PRO A 1041 -45.96 1.74 -16.65
CA PRO A 1041 -45.51 2.90 -17.41
C PRO A 1041 -46.54 3.30 -18.47
N SER A 1042 -47.18 4.45 -18.28
CA SER A 1042 -47.81 5.20 -19.37
C SER A 1042 -46.71 5.80 -20.26
N GLN A 1043 -46.93 5.80 -21.57
CA GLN A 1043 -46.00 6.32 -22.58
C GLN A 1043 -45.74 7.84 -22.51
N ASP A 1044 -46.36 8.58 -21.59
CA ASP A 1044 -46.10 10.00 -21.39
C ASP A 1044 -44.93 10.20 -20.40
N THR A 1045 -43.74 10.17 -20.98
CA THR A 1045 -42.45 10.59 -20.42
C THR A 1045 -42.51 12.02 -19.90
N THR A 1046 -42.27 12.19 -18.60
CA THR A 1046 -41.41 13.28 -18.06
C THR A 1046 -40.99 13.04 -16.60
N LEU A 1047 -41.65 12.16 -15.81
CA LEU A 1047 -41.32 11.99 -14.37
C LEU A 1047 -41.50 10.57 -13.77
N ALA A 1048 -41.67 9.51 -14.57
CA ALA A 1048 -41.95 8.16 -14.05
C ALA A 1048 -40.69 7.26 -13.97
N THR A 1049 -39.91 7.39 -12.90
CA THR A 1049 -38.81 6.49 -12.49
C THR A 1049 -39.31 5.29 -11.69
N THR A 1050 -40.36 4.59 -12.14
CA THR A 1050 -40.89 3.41 -11.44
C THR A 1050 -39.92 2.25 -11.50
N SER A 1051 -39.05 2.18 -10.49
CA SER A 1051 -37.95 1.24 -10.47
C SER A 1051 -38.30 0.02 -9.61
N PRO A 1052 -38.53 -1.17 -10.21
CA PRO A 1052 -38.98 -2.36 -9.46
C PRO A 1052 -38.00 -2.80 -8.36
N HIS A 1053 -36.74 -2.38 -8.44
CA HIS A 1053 -35.71 -2.66 -7.45
C HIS A 1053 -35.96 -1.99 -6.07
N LEU A 1054 -36.78 -0.91 -6.00
CA LEU A 1054 -37.11 -0.24 -4.74
C LEU A 1054 -38.28 -0.87 -3.99
N ILE A 1055 -39.08 -1.72 -4.64
CA ILE A 1055 -40.31 -2.27 -4.04
C ILE A 1055 -40.00 -3.05 -2.75
N LEU A 1056 -39.05 -3.99 -2.81
CA LEU A 1056 -38.71 -4.81 -1.64
C LEU A 1056 -38.03 -3.99 -0.52
N PRO A 1057 -37.01 -3.14 -0.79
CA PRO A 1057 -36.47 -2.22 0.21
C PRO A 1057 -37.53 -1.31 0.86
N ALA A 1058 -38.47 -0.78 0.09
CA ALA A 1058 -39.54 0.07 0.59
C ALA A 1058 -40.51 -0.70 1.50
N LEU A 1059 -40.84 -1.94 1.16
CA LEU A 1059 -41.67 -2.78 2.03
C LEU A 1059 -40.93 -3.15 3.33
N ASN A 1060 -39.63 -3.46 3.25
CA ASN A 1060 -38.81 -3.78 4.44
C ASN A 1060 -38.71 -2.59 5.39
N LEU A 1061 -38.43 -1.40 4.86
CA LEU A 1061 -38.37 -0.19 5.66
C LEU A 1061 -39.75 0.12 6.27
N LEU A 1062 -40.84 -0.03 5.52
CA LEU A 1062 -42.19 0.17 6.05
C LEU A 1062 -42.52 -0.81 7.18
N ALA A 1063 -42.21 -2.10 7.02
CA ALA A 1063 -42.39 -3.10 8.07
C ALA A 1063 -41.66 -2.70 9.36
N TYR A 1064 -40.41 -2.26 9.21
CA TYR A 1064 -39.61 -1.77 10.33
C TYR A 1064 -40.22 -0.52 10.97
N LEU A 1065 -40.58 0.51 10.20
CA LEU A 1065 -41.20 1.73 10.71
C LEU A 1065 -42.50 1.43 11.49
N LEU A 1066 -43.33 0.52 10.98
CA LEU A 1066 -44.58 0.10 11.63
C LEU A 1066 -44.34 -0.74 12.90
N SER A 1067 -43.18 -1.37 13.04
CA SER A 1067 -42.79 -2.11 14.26
C SER A 1067 -42.33 -1.20 15.41
N THR A 1068 -42.08 0.08 15.14
CA THR A 1068 -41.59 1.06 16.13
C THR A 1068 -42.74 1.78 16.86
N SER A 1069 -42.41 2.74 17.73
CA SER A 1069 -43.40 3.60 18.40
C SER A 1069 -44.03 4.67 17.48
N LEU A 1070 -43.49 4.90 16.27
CA LEU A 1070 -43.95 5.97 15.36
C LEU A 1070 -45.46 5.90 15.02
N PRO A 1071 -46.08 4.74 14.76
CA PRO A 1071 -47.52 4.67 14.48
C PRO A 1071 -48.41 5.23 15.60
N SER A 1072 -47.99 5.11 16.87
CA SER A 1072 -48.75 5.64 18.01
C SER A 1072 -48.77 7.18 18.03
N LEU A 1073 -47.69 7.82 17.56
CA LEU A 1073 -47.61 9.28 17.43
C LEU A 1073 -48.55 9.80 16.32
N LEU A 1074 -48.78 9.02 15.27
CA LEU A 1074 -49.71 9.37 14.20
C LEU A 1074 -51.18 9.23 14.61
N LEU A 1075 -51.50 8.25 15.46
CA LEU A 1075 -52.87 8.03 15.94
C LEU A 1075 -53.36 9.17 16.85
N THR A 1076 -52.44 9.90 17.47
CA THR A 1076 -52.72 11.04 18.36
C THR A 1076 -52.57 12.39 17.66
N HIS A 1077 -52.23 12.41 16.37
CA HIS A 1077 -52.02 13.62 15.59
C HIS A 1077 -53.33 14.32 15.20
N ALA A 1078 -53.29 15.66 15.08
CA ALA A 1078 -54.47 16.47 14.74
C ALA A 1078 -55.04 16.18 13.34
N SER A 1079 -54.17 15.84 12.37
CA SER A 1079 -54.55 15.40 11.02
C SER A 1079 -54.45 13.87 10.91
N PRO A 1080 -55.54 13.15 10.56
CA PRO A 1080 -55.53 11.70 10.49
C PRO A 1080 -54.72 11.20 9.30
N PHE A 1081 -53.77 10.30 9.54
CA PHE A 1081 -53.03 9.62 8.48
C PHE A 1081 -53.97 8.68 7.67
N PRO A 1082 -53.86 8.61 6.32
CA PRO A 1082 -54.77 7.83 5.48
C PRO A 1082 -54.47 6.32 5.50
N TRP A 1083 -54.73 5.66 6.63
CA TRP A 1083 -54.46 4.24 6.89
C TRP A 1083 -55.10 3.28 5.86
N ARG A 1084 -56.33 3.55 5.42
CA ARG A 1084 -57.01 2.74 4.38
C ARG A 1084 -56.31 2.83 3.02
N LEU A 1085 -55.79 4.01 2.68
CA LEU A 1085 -55.05 4.20 1.44
C LEU A 1085 -53.75 3.38 1.49
N LEU A 1086 -53.00 3.46 2.59
CA LEU A 1086 -51.80 2.63 2.80
C LEU A 1086 -52.12 1.14 2.65
N LEU A 1087 -53.18 0.65 3.30
CA LEU A 1087 -53.61 -0.74 3.19
C LEU A 1087 -53.87 -1.15 1.72
N SER A 1088 -54.63 -0.34 0.97
CA SER A 1088 -54.91 -0.60 -0.45
C SER A 1088 -53.66 -0.57 -1.31
N THR A 1089 -52.73 0.37 -1.06
CA THR A 1089 -51.43 0.47 -1.74
C THR A 1089 -50.60 -0.80 -1.54
N ILE A 1090 -50.50 -1.30 -0.30
CA ILE A 1090 -49.79 -2.55 -0.01
C ILE A 1090 -50.45 -3.73 -0.72
N GLN A 1091 -51.79 -3.83 -0.67
CA GLN A 1091 -52.52 -4.89 -1.37
C GLN A 1091 -52.27 -4.89 -2.89
N HIS A 1092 -52.11 -3.71 -3.49
CA HIS A 1092 -51.78 -3.56 -4.91
C HIS A 1092 -50.32 -3.94 -5.21
N LEU A 1093 -49.36 -3.53 -4.38
CA LEU A 1093 -47.92 -3.79 -4.58
C LEU A 1093 -47.54 -5.29 -4.60
N HIS A 1094 -48.33 -6.14 -3.93
CA HIS A 1094 -48.14 -7.59 -3.97
C HIS A 1094 -49.24 -8.35 -4.73
N HIS A 1095 -50.19 -7.65 -5.36
CA HIS A 1095 -51.26 -8.29 -6.12
C HIS A 1095 -50.70 -9.23 -7.19
N LYS A 1096 -51.03 -10.53 -7.10
CA LYS A 1096 -50.54 -11.59 -7.99
C LYS A 1096 -49.00 -11.70 -8.08
N SER A 1097 -48.26 -11.20 -7.10
CA SER A 1097 -46.81 -11.31 -7.08
C SER A 1097 -46.34 -12.76 -6.87
N SER A 1098 -45.30 -13.17 -7.59
CA SER A 1098 -44.59 -14.45 -7.40
C SER A 1098 -43.32 -14.30 -6.55
N ASP A 1099 -42.99 -13.09 -6.11
CA ASP A 1099 -41.81 -12.76 -5.30
C ASP A 1099 -42.06 -13.13 -3.83
N ILE A 1100 -41.53 -14.27 -3.41
CA ILE A 1100 -41.74 -14.81 -2.05
C ILE A 1100 -41.22 -13.84 -0.96
N PRO A 1101 -39.98 -13.29 -1.03
CA PRO A 1101 -39.53 -12.26 -0.10
C PRO A 1101 -40.51 -11.08 0.02
N ARG A 1102 -40.99 -10.55 -1.10
CA ARG A 1102 -42.00 -9.47 -1.09
C ARG A 1102 -43.28 -9.86 -0.36
N LEU A 1103 -43.79 -11.07 -0.62
CA LEU A 1103 -45.00 -11.57 0.04
C LEU A 1103 -44.79 -11.74 1.55
N LEU A 1104 -43.64 -12.24 2.00
CA LEU A 1104 -43.33 -12.43 3.43
C LEU A 1104 -43.25 -11.09 4.18
N VAL A 1105 -42.62 -10.08 3.60
CA VAL A 1105 -42.57 -8.74 4.23
C VAL A 1105 -43.97 -8.12 4.31
N CYS A 1106 -44.81 -8.33 3.30
CA CYS A 1106 -46.23 -7.91 3.37
C CYS A 1106 -46.98 -8.59 4.52
N THR A 1107 -46.69 -9.85 4.85
CA THR A 1107 -47.31 -10.52 6.02
C THR A 1107 -46.91 -9.85 7.33
N GLU A 1108 -45.66 -9.42 7.45
CA GLU A 1108 -45.17 -8.66 8.60
C GLU A 1108 -45.81 -7.26 8.66
N ILE A 1109 -45.95 -6.56 7.54
CA ILE A 1109 -46.67 -5.27 7.48
C ILE A 1109 -48.11 -5.45 7.98
N TYR A 1110 -48.82 -6.49 7.54
CA TYR A 1110 -50.18 -6.76 7.98
C TYR A 1110 -50.29 -7.05 9.48
N MET A 1111 -49.28 -7.72 10.06
CA MET A 1111 -49.21 -7.91 11.52
C MET A 1111 -49.29 -6.57 12.26
N HIS A 1112 -48.50 -5.59 11.84
CA HIS A 1112 -48.46 -4.28 12.48
C HIS A 1112 -49.71 -3.43 12.15
N LEU A 1113 -50.23 -3.52 10.94
CA LEU A 1113 -51.47 -2.82 10.56
C LEU A 1113 -52.72 -3.34 11.31
N ALA A 1114 -52.72 -4.58 11.77
CA ALA A 1114 -53.83 -5.15 12.54
C ALA A 1114 -54.08 -4.45 13.89
N ILE A 1115 -53.10 -3.71 14.40
CA ILE A 1115 -53.24 -2.93 15.65
C ILE A 1115 -54.07 -1.65 15.42
N ILE A 1116 -54.17 -1.17 14.18
CA ILE A 1116 -54.88 0.07 13.84
C ILE A 1116 -56.40 -0.18 13.80
N PRO A 1117 -57.20 0.38 14.74
CA PRO A 1117 -58.62 0.02 14.86
C PRO A 1117 -59.42 0.27 13.58
N ALA A 1118 -59.17 1.41 12.91
CA ALA A 1118 -59.90 1.83 11.73
C ALA A 1118 -59.81 0.86 10.52
N ILE A 1119 -58.81 -0.01 10.47
CA ILE A 1119 -58.57 -0.94 9.34
C ILE A 1119 -58.43 -2.40 9.77
N ARG A 1120 -58.55 -2.71 11.07
CA ARG A 1120 -58.28 -4.05 11.63
C ARG A 1120 -59.09 -5.15 10.93
N GLY A 1121 -60.40 -4.94 10.75
CA GLY A 1121 -61.26 -5.91 10.07
C GLY A 1121 -60.85 -6.16 8.60
N GLU A 1122 -60.44 -5.12 7.88
CA GLU A 1122 -59.97 -5.23 6.48
C GLU A 1122 -58.65 -6.00 6.39
N VAL A 1123 -57.73 -5.77 7.34
CA VAL A 1123 -56.44 -6.48 7.45
C VAL A 1123 -56.65 -7.97 7.75
N LEU A 1124 -57.51 -8.30 8.72
CA LEU A 1124 -57.79 -9.69 9.09
C LEU A 1124 -58.45 -10.47 7.94
N LYS A 1125 -59.40 -9.85 7.22
CA LYS A 1125 -59.99 -10.43 6.00
C LYS A 1125 -58.92 -10.70 4.93
N LYS A 1126 -57.95 -9.80 4.77
CA LYS A 1126 -56.87 -9.98 3.81
C LYS A 1126 -55.92 -11.11 4.21
N LEU A 1127 -55.53 -11.20 5.48
CA LEU A 1127 -54.70 -12.29 6.01
C LEU A 1127 -55.40 -13.64 5.84
N LEU A 1128 -56.69 -13.74 6.19
CA LEU A 1128 -57.48 -14.95 5.97
C LEU A 1128 -57.55 -15.35 4.49
N SER A 1129 -57.74 -14.38 3.59
CA SER A 1129 -57.67 -14.61 2.15
C SER A 1129 -56.32 -15.18 1.72
N MET A 1130 -55.21 -14.59 2.19
CA MET A 1130 -53.85 -15.07 1.88
C MET A 1130 -53.59 -16.48 2.45
N LEU A 1131 -54.07 -16.78 3.66
CA LEU A 1131 -53.95 -18.12 4.24
C LEU A 1131 -54.67 -19.18 3.41
N LYS A 1132 -55.87 -18.84 2.91
CA LYS A 1132 -56.72 -19.74 2.13
C LYS A 1132 -56.23 -19.97 0.70
N THR A 1133 -55.76 -18.91 0.02
CA THR A 1133 -55.58 -18.95 -1.45
C THR A 1133 -54.15 -18.73 -1.94
N ASN A 1134 -53.18 -18.35 -1.08
CA ASN A 1134 -51.82 -18.10 -1.57
C ASN A 1134 -51.16 -19.41 -2.03
N PRO A 1135 -50.53 -19.46 -3.22
CA PRO A 1135 -49.96 -20.69 -3.76
C PRO A 1135 -48.71 -21.16 -3.01
N PHE A 1136 -47.97 -20.26 -2.34
CA PHE A 1136 -46.68 -20.56 -1.73
C PHE A 1136 -46.83 -21.08 -0.29
N PRO A 1137 -46.39 -22.32 0.02
CA PRO A 1137 -46.46 -22.90 1.37
C PRO A 1137 -45.83 -22.02 2.45
N ARG A 1138 -44.66 -21.47 2.16
CA ARG A 1138 -43.90 -20.62 3.09
C ARG A 1138 -44.65 -19.34 3.48
N VAL A 1139 -45.39 -18.76 2.54
CA VAL A 1139 -46.22 -17.58 2.81
C VAL A 1139 -47.42 -17.95 3.66
N ARG A 1140 -48.08 -19.08 3.40
CA ARG A 1140 -49.21 -19.56 4.23
C ARG A 1140 -48.78 -19.82 5.68
N VAL A 1141 -47.60 -20.40 5.90
CA VAL A 1141 -47.04 -20.59 7.25
C VAL A 1141 -46.84 -19.25 7.94
N ALA A 1142 -46.19 -18.28 7.28
CA ALA A 1142 -45.99 -16.94 7.85
C ALA A 1142 -47.31 -16.22 8.17
N VAL A 1143 -48.33 -16.33 7.29
CA VAL A 1143 -49.66 -15.77 7.56
C VAL A 1143 -50.32 -16.43 8.78
N ALA A 1144 -50.18 -17.75 8.93
CA ALA A 1144 -50.71 -18.47 10.09
C ALA A 1144 -50.05 -18.03 11.40
N GLU A 1145 -48.72 -17.87 11.39
CA GLU A 1145 -47.96 -17.35 12.53
C GLU A 1145 -48.41 -15.92 12.90
N VAL A 1146 -48.56 -15.05 11.91
CA VAL A 1146 -49.05 -13.67 12.10
C VAL A 1146 -50.45 -13.64 12.72
N LEU A 1147 -51.38 -14.44 12.19
CA LEU A 1147 -52.74 -14.55 12.75
C LEU A 1147 -52.74 -15.07 14.18
N TRP A 1148 -51.88 -16.05 14.49
CA TRP A 1148 -51.71 -16.57 15.85
C TRP A 1148 -51.15 -15.51 16.81
N VAL A 1149 -50.19 -14.70 16.36
CA VAL A 1149 -49.65 -13.57 17.14
C VAL A 1149 -50.75 -12.51 17.41
N ILE A 1150 -51.54 -12.15 16.40
CA ILE A 1150 -52.60 -11.13 16.53
C ILE A 1150 -53.72 -11.61 17.47
N GLY A 1151 -54.10 -12.90 17.40
CA GLY A 1151 -55.18 -13.49 18.19
C GLY A 1151 -54.73 -14.21 19.46
N ARG A 1152 -53.53 -13.94 19.96
CA ARG A 1152 -52.97 -14.62 21.14
C ARG A 1152 -53.89 -14.46 22.36
N GLY A 1153 -54.50 -15.57 22.80
CA GLY A 1153 -55.43 -15.61 23.94
C GLY A 1153 -56.90 -15.80 23.57
N GLU A 1154 -57.25 -15.78 22.29
CA GLU A 1154 -58.61 -15.98 21.78
C GLU A 1154 -58.95 -17.48 21.60
N GLU A 1155 -60.17 -17.90 21.93
CA GLU A 1155 -60.58 -19.32 21.84
C GLU A 1155 -60.52 -19.87 20.41
N GLY A 1156 -60.81 -19.03 19.40
CA GLY A 1156 -60.73 -19.38 17.97
C GLY A 1156 -59.32 -19.62 17.43
N MET A 1157 -58.26 -19.44 18.23
CA MET A 1157 -56.86 -19.61 17.81
C MET A 1157 -56.20 -20.90 18.30
N ARG A 1158 -56.87 -21.69 19.18
CA ARG A 1158 -56.28 -22.88 19.83
C ARG A 1158 -55.83 -23.97 18.84
N GLY A 1159 -56.51 -24.11 17.70
CA GLY A 1159 -56.21 -25.13 16.70
C GLY A 1159 -55.09 -24.78 15.70
N MET A 1160 -54.61 -23.54 15.65
CA MET A 1160 -53.67 -23.09 14.60
C MET A 1160 -52.30 -23.78 14.64
N GLY A 1161 -51.82 -24.15 15.83
CA GLY A 1161 -50.51 -24.78 16.02
C GLY A 1161 -50.45 -26.26 15.64
N GLU A 1162 -51.61 -26.92 15.47
CA GLU A 1162 -51.71 -28.35 15.17
C GLU A 1162 -51.93 -28.64 13.66
N VAL A 1163 -51.96 -27.61 12.82
CA VAL A 1163 -52.24 -27.70 11.38
C VAL A 1163 -50.96 -27.60 10.55
N ASP A 1164 -50.75 -28.54 9.62
CA ASP A 1164 -49.70 -28.42 8.60
C ASP A 1164 -50.14 -27.44 7.48
N TRP A 1165 -49.67 -26.21 7.57
CA TRP A 1165 -49.92 -25.15 6.58
C TRP A 1165 -49.10 -25.34 5.28
N THR A 1166 -48.13 -26.27 5.25
CA THR A 1166 -47.31 -26.53 4.07
C THR A 1166 -48.07 -27.30 2.99
N GLY A 1167 -49.02 -28.16 3.37
CA GLY A 1167 -49.93 -28.85 2.45
C GLY A 1167 -49.60 -30.29 2.11
N ARG A 1168 -48.97 -31.05 3.02
CA ARG A 1168 -48.75 -32.49 2.81
C ARG A 1168 -49.93 -33.31 3.36
N GLY A 1169 -50.48 -34.20 2.52
CA GLY A 1169 -51.49 -35.19 2.92
C GLY A 1169 -52.97 -34.77 2.76
N SER A 1170 -53.87 -35.75 2.66
CA SER A 1170 -55.34 -35.56 2.64
C SER A 1170 -55.90 -35.19 4.02
N GLU A 1171 -55.34 -35.77 5.08
CA GLU A 1171 -55.72 -35.53 6.48
C GLU A 1171 -55.45 -34.08 6.91
N GLY A 1172 -54.28 -33.53 6.54
CA GLY A 1172 -53.93 -32.13 6.80
C GLY A 1172 -54.81 -31.12 6.05
N ARG A 1173 -55.49 -31.53 4.98
CA ARG A 1173 -56.40 -30.68 4.20
C ARG A 1173 -57.75 -30.51 4.91
N ARG A 1174 -58.29 -31.60 5.46
CA ARG A 1174 -59.55 -31.59 6.23
C ARG A 1174 -59.42 -30.75 7.50
N ARG A 1175 -58.35 -30.97 8.28
CA ARG A 1175 -58.09 -30.22 9.52
C ARG A 1175 -57.83 -28.73 9.27
N ARG A 1176 -57.28 -28.38 8.09
CA ARG A 1176 -57.14 -26.99 7.64
C ARG A 1176 -58.48 -26.34 7.36
N ASP A 1177 -59.38 -27.02 6.66
CA ASP A 1177 -60.70 -26.46 6.32
C ASP A 1177 -61.58 -26.26 7.57
N GLU A 1178 -61.45 -27.14 8.56
CA GLU A 1178 -62.09 -27.00 9.89
C GLU A 1178 -61.58 -25.74 10.63
N VAL A 1179 -60.26 -25.59 10.77
CA VAL A 1179 -59.65 -24.42 11.45
C VAL A 1179 -59.90 -23.11 10.67
N LEU A 1180 -59.95 -23.15 9.34
CA LEU A 1180 -60.31 -21.97 8.52
C LEU A 1180 -61.77 -21.52 8.73
N GLY A 1181 -62.68 -22.45 9.05
CA GLY A 1181 -64.08 -22.14 9.38
C GLY A 1181 -64.21 -21.41 10.71
N GLU A 1182 -63.55 -21.91 11.76
CA GLU A 1182 -63.50 -21.27 13.09
C GLU A 1182 -62.84 -19.89 13.03
N LEU A 1183 -61.74 -19.77 12.29
CA LEU A 1183 -61.03 -18.51 12.11
C LEU A 1183 -61.86 -17.48 11.31
N GLY A 1184 -62.67 -17.93 10.35
CA GLY A 1184 -63.60 -17.08 9.61
C GLY A 1184 -64.63 -16.40 10.52
N GLY A 1185 -65.20 -17.15 11.47
CA GLY A 1185 -66.12 -16.63 12.48
C GLY A 1185 -65.48 -15.55 13.35
N TRP A 1186 -64.26 -15.80 13.84
CA TRP A 1186 -63.50 -14.84 14.65
C TRP A 1186 -63.17 -13.54 13.87
N VAL A 1187 -62.77 -13.65 12.60
CA VAL A 1187 -62.48 -12.46 11.76
C VAL A 1187 -63.73 -11.60 11.54
N ASP A 1188 -64.90 -12.23 11.35
CA ASP A 1188 -66.16 -11.52 11.15
C ASP A 1188 -66.68 -10.85 12.43
N GLU A 1189 -66.39 -11.40 13.62
CA GLU A 1189 -66.68 -10.77 14.91
C GLU A 1189 -65.79 -9.55 15.17
N GLN A 1190 -64.49 -9.65 14.88
CA GLN A 1190 -63.53 -8.54 15.02
C GLN A 1190 -63.75 -7.40 14.02
N GLY A 1191 -64.49 -7.65 12.93
CA GLY A 1191 -64.81 -6.66 11.90
C GLY A 1191 -66.05 -5.79 12.18
N LYS A 1192 -66.76 -6.01 13.30
CA LYS A 1192 -67.98 -5.26 13.68
C LYS A 1192 -67.69 -4.03 14.58
N GLY A 1193 -66.43 -3.78 14.91
CA GLY A 1193 -65.96 -2.69 15.79
C GLY A 1193 -65.48 -1.46 15.06
#